data_AF-A0A9P4TQD2-F1
#
_entry.id   AF-A0A9P4TQD2-F1
#
_cell.length_a   1.000
_cell.length_b   1.000
_cell.length_c   1.000
_cell.angle_alpha   90.00
_cell.angle_beta   90.00
_cell.angle_gamma   90.00
#
_symmetry.space_group_name_H-M   'P 1'
#
loop_
_entity.id
_entity.type
_entity.pdbx_description
1 polymer ?
#
loop_
_entity_poly.entity_id
_entity_poly.type
_entity_poly.pdbx_seq_one_letter_code
_entity_poly.pdbx_strand_id
1 'polypeptide(L)'
;MVVKRSIRIAGCSGSTTDRRNAMTLLAANYQNDPIDVLVGDWMSEANMTARANVKLNGQMEAYEPTFLEALEPALPHIARHGIKVAVNAGASDTKKLHEAVVKLVSAKGLDLSVAWILGDEVLPQLLEAQKRGESIFENICTGQRLEDWQFEPIYAQAYLGGLGIAKAFEMGADIVLCGRVSDASPLIGSAYWWHGWQRSDLDKLANAFVAGHLSECSSYSTGGNYTGFKNIECLGWDTIGYPVVEISQAGDVVITKNMGSGGEVSIDTLTSQFLYEIQGPWYFNSDVTAVLNDISFEYVSENRIALKGIKGAPPPPTTKVGITAKPIYQAEMHWFLTGLDITAKARMMEQLIRAQMGVHVQNFTHLSFQTIGSCAENPTSQNAATVDFRVVAQARRAEDLAPQKFVRPCIDPIMCAYPGATPHLDLRQAFPKEVFEYYVTLLPQCAIKHTVHLANQDEIAVSPPPETQVWPKQQPTQDVTAVYRDVSTFGTTVKAPLGSIVHARSGDKGSDCNVGFWVRHHDEYVWLQNLLSTDKMRYLLATEYSAHLPKPRCIKGMLAGNDNWRSPEGHFKGELNKPSDLYSFGLTCIYAMLGRVILGPDDDLRLNESKGALPTFIRLQRQVSYFGERDGLNGLMKHVGDEEINCEILGMLWDDRTTEDIPYIPFSEWPDVDSTFKDLIRGLNNLDPAQRLTARQALRHPWLKDVRAVGQQ
;
A
#
# COMPACT_ATOMS: atom_id res chain seq x y z
N MET A 1 -39.04 16.56 29.01
CA MET A 1 -37.62 16.46 28.58
C MET A 1 -37.38 17.54 27.56
N VAL A 2 -36.42 18.43 27.79
CA VAL A 2 -36.00 19.39 26.75
C VAL A 2 -35.25 18.59 25.71
N VAL A 3 -35.79 18.48 24.50
CA VAL A 3 -35.12 17.81 23.39
C VAL A 3 -33.87 18.63 23.07
N LYS A 4 -32.67 18.07 23.30
CA LYS A 4 -31.42 18.74 22.92
C LYS A 4 -31.37 18.84 21.39
N ARG A 5 -31.03 20.03 20.88
CA ARG A 5 -30.78 20.20 19.44
C ARG A 5 -29.59 19.35 18.99
N SER A 6 -29.51 19.10 17.69
CA SER A 6 -28.34 18.45 17.09
C SER A 6 -27.06 19.23 17.40
N ILE A 7 -25.98 18.49 17.64
CA ILE A 7 -24.63 19.05 17.71
C ILE A 7 -24.15 19.34 16.29
N ARG A 8 -23.47 20.48 16.08
CA ARG A 8 -22.81 20.86 14.83
C ARG A 8 -21.30 20.76 15.00
N ILE A 9 -20.68 19.82 14.29
CA ILE A 9 -19.25 19.51 14.39
C ILE A 9 -18.60 19.80 13.04
N ALA A 10 -17.57 20.66 13.00
CA ALA A 10 -16.87 20.98 11.76
C ALA A 10 -15.50 20.31 11.68
N GLY A 11 -15.23 19.61 10.57
CA GLY A 11 -13.91 19.07 10.24
C GLY A 11 -13.02 20.16 9.67
N CYS A 12 -12.08 20.68 10.46
CA CYS A 12 -11.31 21.88 10.14
C CYS A 12 -9.87 21.60 9.66
N SER A 13 -9.42 20.35 9.68
CA SER A 13 -8.15 19.92 9.10
C SER A 13 -8.17 18.43 8.86
N GLY A 14 -7.60 17.97 7.74
CA GLY A 14 -7.35 16.56 7.48
C GLY A 14 -5.89 16.20 7.27
N SER A 15 -4.97 17.16 7.40
CA SER A 15 -3.53 16.90 7.32
C SER A 15 -2.69 18.06 7.87
N THR A 16 -1.41 17.82 8.08
CA THR A 16 -0.44 18.87 8.41
C THR A 16 -0.21 19.87 7.29
N THR A 17 -0.74 19.67 6.08
CA THR A 17 -0.62 20.58 4.93
C THR A 17 -1.94 21.25 4.53
N ASP A 18 -3.02 21.04 5.29
CA ASP A 18 -4.31 21.71 5.06
C ASP A 18 -4.24 23.22 5.36
N ARG A 19 -5.21 24.00 4.86
CA ARG A 19 -5.25 25.46 4.98
C ARG A 19 -5.37 25.87 6.45
N ARG A 20 -4.39 26.65 6.93
CA ARG A 20 -4.28 27.07 8.35
C ARG A 20 -5.43 27.91 8.86
N ASN A 21 -6.13 28.62 7.98
CA ASN A 21 -7.17 29.56 8.36
C ASN A 21 -8.54 28.91 8.64
N ALA A 22 -8.69 27.60 8.47
CA ALA A 22 -9.96 26.88 8.62
C ALA A 22 -10.66 27.14 9.97
N MET A 23 -9.93 26.97 11.08
CA MET A 23 -10.47 27.16 12.43
C MET A 23 -10.97 28.59 12.64
N THR A 24 -10.19 29.58 12.21
CA THR A 24 -10.58 31.00 12.31
C THR A 24 -11.77 31.30 11.43
N LEU A 25 -11.80 30.80 10.19
CA LEU A 25 -12.91 30.99 9.26
C LEU A 25 -14.23 30.47 9.83
N LEU A 26 -14.21 29.27 10.41
CA LEU A 26 -15.38 28.65 11.03
C LEU A 26 -15.79 29.38 12.31
N ALA A 27 -14.84 29.63 13.22
CA ALA A 27 -15.13 30.26 14.51
C ALA A 27 -15.57 31.73 14.38
N ALA A 28 -15.00 32.48 13.44
CA ALA A 28 -15.36 33.87 13.21
C ALA A 28 -16.76 34.03 12.59
N ASN A 29 -17.24 33.04 11.84
CA ASN A 29 -18.57 33.06 11.21
C ASN A 29 -19.70 32.56 12.13
N TYR A 30 -19.43 32.30 13.41
CA TYR A 30 -20.37 31.68 14.36
C TYR A 30 -21.76 32.34 14.41
N GLN A 31 -21.84 33.68 14.26
CA GLN A 31 -23.12 34.39 14.30
C GLN A 31 -24.06 34.00 13.15
N ASN A 32 -23.50 33.69 11.99
CA ASN A 32 -24.27 33.24 10.85
C ASN A 32 -24.40 31.71 10.87
N ASP A 33 -23.29 31.02 11.12
CA ASP A 33 -23.19 29.56 11.06
C ASP A 33 -22.59 28.98 12.37
N PRO A 34 -23.42 28.76 13.40
CA PRO A 34 -22.94 28.30 14.70
C PRO A 34 -22.29 26.91 14.61
N ILE A 35 -21.12 26.75 15.21
CA ILE A 35 -20.40 25.48 15.34
C ILE A 35 -20.18 25.18 16.81
N ASP A 36 -20.52 23.99 17.26
CA ASP A 36 -20.35 23.59 18.66
C ASP A 36 -18.94 23.06 18.93
N VAL A 37 -18.41 22.28 17.97
CA VAL A 37 -17.11 21.63 18.10
C VAL A 37 -16.32 21.70 16.80
N LEU A 38 -15.05 22.09 16.90
CA LEU A 38 -14.06 21.96 15.84
C LEU A 38 -13.27 20.67 16.07
N VAL A 39 -13.22 19.82 15.05
CA VAL A 39 -12.39 18.61 15.05
C VAL A 39 -11.40 18.65 13.89
N GLY A 40 -10.27 17.97 14.04
CA GLY A 40 -9.33 17.85 12.91
C GLY A 40 -8.23 16.83 13.16
N ASP A 41 -7.67 16.38 12.04
CA ASP A 41 -6.62 15.38 11.96
C ASP A 41 -5.30 16.01 11.47
N TRP A 42 -4.22 15.73 12.19
CA TRP A 42 -2.85 16.09 11.88
C TRP A 42 -1.90 14.87 11.82
N MET A 43 -2.43 13.65 11.96
CA MET A 43 -1.66 12.44 12.16
C MET A 43 -1.97 11.36 11.14
N SER A 44 -1.18 11.34 10.06
CA SER A 44 -1.06 10.16 9.19
C SER A 44 0.01 9.20 9.71
N GLU A 45 0.03 7.97 9.19
CA GLU A 45 1.12 7.01 9.39
C GLU A 45 2.50 7.60 9.02
N ALA A 46 2.56 8.46 7.99
CA ALA A 46 3.79 9.16 7.63
C ALA A 46 4.24 10.17 8.71
N ASN A 47 3.29 10.88 9.33
CA ASN A 47 3.58 11.78 10.44
C ASN A 47 4.04 11.00 11.68
N MET A 48 3.40 9.87 11.97
CA MET A 48 3.79 9.00 13.09
C MET A 48 5.26 8.60 13.02
N THR A 49 5.72 8.13 11.87
CA THR A 49 7.13 7.70 11.71
C THR A 49 8.11 8.86 11.83
N ALA A 50 7.81 9.99 11.18
CA ALA A 50 8.65 11.18 11.23
C ALA A 50 8.75 11.76 12.65
N ARG A 51 7.63 11.87 13.38
CA ARG A 51 7.59 12.44 14.74
C ARG A 51 8.21 11.52 15.78
N ALA A 52 8.06 10.20 15.61
CA ALA A 52 8.77 9.22 16.43
C ALA A 52 10.30 9.41 16.34
N ASN A 53 10.84 9.57 15.12
CA ASN A 53 12.26 9.79 14.92
C ASN A 53 12.75 11.10 15.56
N VAL A 54 12.00 12.18 15.39
CA VAL A 54 12.28 13.49 16.02
C VAL A 54 12.36 13.35 17.55
N LYS A 55 11.37 12.67 18.16
CA LYS A 55 11.33 12.41 19.61
C LYS A 55 12.56 11.65 20.10
N LEU A 56 12.93 10.57 19.42
CA LEU A 56 14.01 9.68 19.84
C LEU A 56 15.40 10.30 19.65
N ASN A 57 15.58 11.13 18.63
CA ASN A 57 16.84 11.84 18.40
C ASN A 57 17.00 13.07 19.33
N GLY A 58 16.03 13.35 20.20
CA GLY A 58 16.04 14.51 21.08
C GLY A 58 16.02 15.85 20.33
N GLN A 59 15.58 15.85 19.07
CA GLN A 59 15.52 17.02 18.21
C GLN A 59 14.15 17.68 18.36
N MET A 60 14.10 19.01 18.53
CA MET A 60 12.89 19.85 18.48
C MET A 60 11.62 19.28 19.16
N GLU A 61 10.46 19.80 18.78
CA GLU A 61 9.14 19.45 19.29
C GLU A 61 8.53 18.34 18.41
N ALA A 62 8.14 17.22 19.01
CA ALA A 62 7.58 16.06 18.31
C ALA A 62 6.04 16.05 18.26
N TYR A 63 5.42 17.21 18.49
CA TYR A 63 4.02 17.49 18.18
C TYR A 63 3.89 18.22 16.83
N GLU A 64 2.68 18.46 16.35
CA GLU A 64 2.45 19.12 15.06
C GLU A 64 2.35 20.66 15.20
N PRO A 65 3.38 21.43 14.82
CA PRO A 65 3.42 22.89 15.04
C PRO A 65 2.38 23.64 14.20
N THR A 66 1.98 23.04 13.09
CA THR A 66 0.99 23.59 12.15
C THR A 66 -0.40 23.70 12.77
N PHE A 67 -0.68 22.94 13.83
CA PHE A 67 -1.90 23.11 14.62
C PHE A 67 -1.86 24.42 15.42
N LEU A 68 -0.71 24.84 15.97
CA LEU A 68 -0.60 26.12 16.68
C LEU A 68 -0.85 27.30 15.74
N GLU A 69 -0.33 27.21 14.50
CA GLU A 69 -0.59 28.20 13.45
C GLU A 69 -2.10 28.34 13.13
N ALA A 70 -2.85 27.24 13.19
CA ALA A 70 -4.29 27.23 12.94
C ALA A 70 -5.10 27.68 14.17
N LEU A 71 -4.70 27.24 15.37
CA LEU A 71 -5.39 27.52 16.62
C LEU A 71 -5.25 28.99 17.03
N GLU A 72 -4.04 29.54 16.96
CA GLU A 72 -3.71 30.88 17.45
C GLU A 72 -4.72 31.97 17.00
N PRO A 73 -4.97 32.15 15.69
CA PRO A 73 -5.91 33.17 15.22
C PRO A 73 -7.37 32.85 15.56
N ALA A 74 -7.71 31.59 15.82
CA ALA A 74 -9.08 31.16 16.16
C ALA A 74 -9.43 31.35 17.65
N LEU A 75 -8.44 31.34 18.55
CA LEU A 75 -8.64 31.37 20.01
C LEU A 75 -9.61 32.46 20.51
N PRO A 76 -9.54 33.73 20.06
CA PRO A 76 -10.48 34.76 20.54
C PRO A 76 -11.94 34.44 20.20
N HIS A 77 -12.19 33.84 19.03
CA HIS A 77 -13.52 33.45 18.60
C HIS A 77 -14.01 32.20 19.33
N ILE A 78 -13.12 31.22 19.52
CA ILE A 78 -13.37 30.00 20.29
C ILE A 78 -13.81 30.37 21.72
N ALA A 79 -13.04 31.22 22.41
CA ALA A 79 -13.36 31.68 23.76
C ALA A 79 -14.66 32.48 23.82
N ARG A 80 -14.88 33.40 22.87
CA ARG A 80 -16.08 34.25 22.82
C ARG A 80 -17.37 33.44 22.68
N HIS A 81 -17.32 32.34 21.93
CA HIS A 81 -18.50 31.56 21.57
C HIS A 81 -18.60 30.22 22.30
N GLY A 82 -17.62 29.88 23.15
CA GLY A 82 -17.59 28.61 23.88
C GLY A 82 -17.48 27.39 22.95
N ILE A 83 -16.81 27.53 21.82
CA ILE A 83 -16.61 26.45 20.84
C ILE A 83 -15.62 25.45 21.43
N LYS A 84 -15.92 24.16 21.35
CA LYS A 84 -15.00 23.11 21.81
C LYS A 84 -14.03 22.70 20.70
N VAL A 85 -12.86 22.20 21.07
CA VAL A 85 -11.85 21.72 20.12
C VAL A 85 -11.36 20.34 20.52
N ALA A 86 -11.32 19.38 19.59
CA ALA A 86 -10.70 18.08 19.79
C ALA A 86 -9.85 17.67 18.58
N VAL A 87 -8.55 17.42 18.81
CA VAL A 87 -7.59 17.12 17.73
C VAL A 87 -6.57 16.07 18.16
N ASN A 88 -5.92 15.43 17.19
CA ASN A 88 -4.83 14.47 17.40
C ASN A 88 -3.43 15.06 17.09
N ALA A 89 -3.29 16.39 17.15
CA ALA A 89 -2.07 17.12 16.82
C ALA A 89 -0.91 16.92 17.82
N GLY A 90 -1.12 16.21 18.94
CA GLY A 90 -0.08 15.90 19.91
C GLY A 90 1.01 14.98 19.35
N ALA A 91 0.69 14.23 18.29
CA ALA A 91 1.59 13.32 17.60
C ALA A 91 2.36 12.39 18.55
N SER A 92 3.66 12.61 18.74
CA SER A 92 4.50 11.83 19.65
C SER A 92 4.83 12.58 20.95
N ASP A 93 4.33 13.81 21.16
CA ASP A 93 4.60 14.62 22.35
C ASP A 93 3.42 15.50 22.76
N THR A 94 2.29 14.85 23.07
CA THR A 94 1.03 15.51 23.45
C THR A 94 1.16 16.42 24.66
N LYS A 95 2.04 16.07 25.62
CA LYS A 95 2.29 16.91 26.80
C LYS A 95 2.93 18.24 26.43
N LYS A 96 3.96 18.25 25.59
CA LYS A 96 4.57 19.51 25.15
C LYS A 96 3.60 20.36 24.34
N LEU A 97 2.73 19.74 23.54
CA LEU A 97 1.68 20.49 22.85
C LEU A 97 0.72 21.15 23.85
N HIS A 98 0.31 20.41 24.89
CA HIS A 98 -0.51 20.97 25.97
C HIS A 98 0.15 22.19 26.62
N GLU A 99 1.43 22.09 26.99
CA GLU A 99 2.20 23.20 27.56
C GLU A 99 2.26 24.41 26.62
N ALA A 100 2.46 24.18 25.31
CA ALA A 100 2.48 25.22 24.29
C ALA A 100 1.12 25.92 24.14
N VAL A 101 0.02 25.15 24.11
CA VAL A 101 -1.34 25.69 24.00
C VAL A 101 -1.73 26.47 25.26
N VAL A 102 -1.43 25.97 26.46
CA VAL A 102 -1.69 26.69 27.72
C VAL A 102 -0.96 28.03 27.76
N LYS A 103 0.30 28.05 27.32
CA LYS A 103 1.08 29.30 27.18
C LYS A 103 0.44 30.26 26.18
N LEU A 104 -0.06 29.76 25.05
CA LEU A 104 -0.70 30.55 24.01
C LEU A 104 -2.03 31.16 24.49
N VAL A 105 -2.87 30.36 25.16
CA VAL A 105 -4.13 30.79 25.80
C VAL A 105 -3.85 31.90 26.82
N SER A 106 -2.87 31.67 27.71
CA SER A 106 -2.47 32.64 28.75
C SER A 106 -1.94 33.93 28.15
N ALA A 107 -1.13 33.85 27.09
CA ALA A 107 -0.57 35.03 26.41
C ALA A 107 -1.65 35.91 25.76
N LYS A 108 -2.81 35.36 25.40
CA LYS A 108 -3.97 36.12 24.90
C LYS A 108 -4.95 36.56 26.00
N GLY A 109 -4.66 36.25 27.27
CA GLY A 109 -5.53 36.60 28.40
C GLY A 109 -6.89 35.90 28.36
N LEU A 110 -6.94 34.69 27.81
CA LEU A 110 -8.16 33.89 27.68
C LEU A 110 -8.26 32.87 28.83
N ASP A 111 -9.48 32.59 29.26
CA ASP A 111 -9.79 31.56 30.27
C ASP A 111 -10.35 30.32 29.57
N LEU A 112 -9.46 29.52 28.98
CA LEU A 112 -9.79 28.27 28.30
C LEU A 112 -9.09 27.09 28.98
N SER A 113 -9.86 26.06 29.33
CA SER A 113 -9.35 24.83 29.92
C SER A 113 -8.82 23.89 28.84
N VAL A 114 -7.58 23.41 29.02
CA VAL A 114 -6.90 22.51 28.06
C VAL A 114 -6.63 21.17 28.74
N ALA A 115 -7.17 20.10 28.18
CA ALA A 115 -6.91 18.73 28.58
C ALA A 115 -6.14 17.97 27.50
N TRP A 116 -5.48 16.88 27.88
CA TRP A 116 -4.74 16.05 26.94
C TRP A 116 -4.84 14.56 27.27
N ILE A 117 -4.63 13.71 26.26
CA ILE A 117 -4.83 12.27 26.34
C ILE A 117 -3.51 11.52 26.13
N LEU A 118 -3.29 10.51 26.98
CA LEU A 118 -2.23 9.51 26.86
C LEU A 118 -2.78 8.09 26.74
N GLY A 119 -1.92 7.19 26.29
CA GLY A 119 -2.17 5.75 26.20
C GLY A 119 -1.86 5.17 24.83
N ASP A 120 -1.65 6.03 23.83
CA ASP A 120 -1.30 5.59 22.48
C ASP A 120 0.11 5.03 22.41
N GLU A 121 1.08 5.55 23.15
CA GLU A 121 2.45 5.00 23.18
C GLU A 121 2.51 3.63 23.87
N VAL A 122 2.68 2.56 23.08
CA VAL A 122 2.51 1.15 23.54
C VAL A 122 3.70 0.24 23.25
N LEU A 123 4.84 0.77 22.82
CA LEU A 123 6.02 -0.07 22.53
C LEU A 123 6.45 -0.94 23.74
N PRO A 124 6.51 -0.43 24.98
CA PRO A 124 6.84 -1.27 26.14
C PRO A 124 5.86 -2.43 26.33
N GLN A 125 4.56 -2.17 26.27
CA GLN A 125 3.49 -3.16 26.43
C GLN A 125 3.57 -4.23 25.33
N LEU A 126 3.87 -3.82 24.10
CA LEU A 126 4.02 -4.70 22.95
C LEU A 126 5.25 -5.62 23.12
N LEU A 127 6.41 -5.06 23.49
CA LEU A 127 7.63 -5.84 23.71
C LEU A 127 7.52 -6.79 24.92
N GLU A 128 6.83 -6.38 25.99
CA GLU A 128 6.55 -7.24 27.14
C GLU A 128 5.62 -8.41 26.77
N ALA A 129 4.54 -8.14 26.04
CA ALA A 129 3.63 -9.17 25.55
C ALA A 129 4.33 -10.16 24.60
N GLN A 130 5.24 -9.66 23.75
CA GLN A 130 6.05 -10.51 22.87
C GLN A 130 6.99 -11.42 23.67
N LYS A 131 7.69 -10.87 24.68
CA LYS A 131 8.57 -11.66 25.58
C LYS A 131 7.81 -12.74 26.35
N ARG A 132 6.53 -12.50 26.70
CA ARG A 132 5.67 -13.47 27.37
C ARG A 132 5.05 -14.51 26.41
N GLY A 133 5.21 -14.34 25.11
CA GLY A 133 4.61 -15.22 24.10
C GLY A 133 3.08 -15.11 24.03
N GLU A 134 2.50 -13.98 24.45
CA GLU A 134 1.05 -13.79 24.53
C GLU A 134 0.40 -13.51 23.16
N SER A 135 1.20 -13.09 22.18
CA SER A 135 0.77 -12.82 20.81
C SER A 135 1.94 -12.96 19.84
N ILE A 136 1.64 -13.44 18.64
CA ILE A 136 2.59 -13.47 17.52
C ILE A 136 2.70 -12.12 16.79
N PHE A 137 1.84 -11.15 17.16
CA PHE A 137 1.73 -9.82 16.55
C PHE A 137 1.84 -9.86 15.03
N GLU A 138 0.85 -10.48 14.39
CA GLU A 138 0.80 -10.60 12.95
C GLU A 138 0.53 -9.22 12.29
N ASN A 139 1.13 -8.99 11.14
CA ASN A 139 0.85 -7.81 10.33
C ASN A 139 -0.54 -7.95 9.72
N ILE A 140 -1.40 -6.95 9.91
CA ILE A 140 -2.80 -7.03 9.45
C ILE A 140 -2.92 -7.09 7.91
N CYS A 141 -1.96 -6.53 7.19
CA CYS A 141 -1.95 -6.46 5.72
C CYS A 141 -1.21 -7.65 5.10
N THR A 142 -0.02 -7.99 5.62
CA THR A 142 0.89 -8.95 4.96
C THR A 142 0.88 -10.34 5.58
N GLY A 143 0.35 -10.49 6.78
CA GLY A 143 0.41 -11.74 7.55
C GLY A 143 1.81 -12.10 8.07
N GLN A 144 2.82 -11.28 7.81
CA GLN A 144 4.16 -11.47 8.37
C GLN A 144 4.09 -11.37 9.90
N ARG A 145 4.83 -12.21 10.64
CA ARG A 145 4.93 -12.07 12.10
C ARG A 145 5.97 -11.03 12.48
N LEU A 146 5.76 -10.34 13.61
CA LEU A 146 6.70 -9.31 14.05
C LEU A 146 8.11 -9.88 14.32
N GLU A 147 8.22 -11.13 14.79
CA GLU A 147 9.50 -11.81 15.00
C GLU A 147 10.31 -12.04 13.71
N ASP A 148 9.63 -12.14 12.57
CA ASP A 148 10.24 -12.33 11.25
C ASP A 148 10.52 -11.00 10.54
N TRP A 149 10.15 -9.87 11.15
CA TRP A 149 10.37 -8.54 10.59
C TRP A 149 11.84 -8.15 10.73
N GLN A 150 12.48 -7.80 9.61
CA GLN A 150 13.94 -7.59 9.55
C GLN A 150 14.40 -6.21 10.05
N PHE A 151 13.49 -5.48 10.69
CA PHE A 151 13.69 -4.10 11.13
C PHE A 151 13.48 -3.99 12.63
N GLU A 152 14.26 -3.13 13.26
CA GLU A 152 14.21 -2.88 14.70
C GLU A 152 13.08 -1.90 15.01
N PRO A 153 12.06 -2.29 15.82
CA PRO A 153 11.03 -1.37 16.30
C PRO A 153 11.62 -0.30 17.21
N ILE A 154 11.37 0.96 16.91
CA ILE A 154 11.82 2.11 17.72
C ILE A 154 10.67 2.84 18.40
N TYR A 155 9.45 2.71 17.87
CA TYR A 155 8.27 3.38 18.41
C TYR A 155 6.99 2.62 18.05
N ALA A 156 5.96 2.70 18.88
CA ALA A 156 4.66 2.09 18.57
C ALA A 156 3.50 2.91 19.18
N GLN A 157 2.47 3.14 18.37
CA GLN A 157 1.32 3.96 18.72
C GLN A 157 -0.01 3.26 18.41
N ALA A 158 -0.88 3.16 19.40
CA ALA A 158 -2.22 2.59 19.33
C ALA A 158 -3.27 3.62 18.90
N TYR A 159 -4.28 3.17 18.16
CA TYR A 159 -5.35 4.00 17.64
C TYR A 159 -6.48 4.11 18.67
N LEU A 160 -6.37 5.06 19.60
CA LEU A 160 -7.36 5.21 20.67
C LEU A 160 -8.76 5.61 20.17
N GLY A 161 -9.78 5.29 20.96
CA GLY A 161 -11.16 5.73 20.75
C GLY A 161 -11.43 7.18 21.21
N GLY A 162 -12.62 7.69 20.95
CA GLY A 162 -13.10 9.04 21.29
C GLY A 162 -13.57 9.19 22.73
N LEU A 163 -13.65 8.13 23.51
CA LEU A 163 -14.21 8.17 24.87
C LEU A 163 -13.33 8.93 25.88
N GLY A 164 -12.03 9.03 25.64
CA GLY A 164 -11.17 9.96 26.41
C GLY A 164 -11.49 11.43 26.11
N ILE A 165 -11.83 11.74 24.85
CA ILE A 165 -12.25 13.09 24.44
C ILE A 165 -13.58 13.44 25.08
N ALA A 166 -14.54 12.53 25.04
CA ALA A 166 -15.82 12.70 25.71
C ALA A 166 -15.64 12.96 27.22
N LYS A 167 -14.75 12.20 27.87
CA LYS A 167 -14.49 12.36 29.30
C LYS A 167 -13.82 13.70 29.62
N ALA A 168 -12.88 14.16 28.79
CA ALA A 168 -12.25 15.47 28.96
C ALA A 168 -13.28 16.62 28.86
N PHE A 169 -14.18 16.56 27.88
CA PHE A 169 -15.26 17.55 27.75
C PHE A 169 -16.28 17.48 28.91
N GLU A 170 -16.59 16.28 29.42
CA GLU A 170 -17.44 16.11 30.61
C GLU A 170 -16.84 16.81 31.83
N MET A 171 -15.52 16.79 31.97
CA MET A 171 -14.77 17.46 33.04
C MET A 171 -14.53 18.95 32.79
N GLY A 172 -15.14 19.53 31.75
CA GLY A 172 -15.12 20.97 31.49
C GLY A 172 -13.95 21.46 30.64
N ALA A 173 -13.21 20.58 29.95
CA ALA A 173 -12.22 21.03 28.98
C ALA A 173 -12.86 21.82 27.82
N ASP A 174 -12.18 22.83 27.32
CA ASP A 174 -12.52 23.56 26.09
C ASP A 174 -11.74 23.02 24.90
N ILE A 175 -10.48 22.68 25.12
CA ILE A 175 -9.57 22.14 24.11
C ILE A 175 -9.05 20.78 24.60
N VAL A 176 -9.16 19.75 23.76
CA VAL A 176 -8.69 18.39 24.03
C VAL A 176 -7.64 18.01 22.98
N LEU A 177 -6.44 17.69 23.46
CA LEU A 177 -5.29 17.35 22.65
C LEU A 177 -4.97 15.86 22.80
N CYS A 178 -4.92 15.14 21.69
CA CYS A 178 -4.61 13.71 21.69
C CYS A 178 -3.24 13.48 21.02
N GLY A 179 -2.57 12.39 21.41
CA GLY A 179 -1.56 11.74 20.56
C GLY A 179 -2.26 11.03 19.40
N ARG A 180 -2.07 9.72 19.23
CA ARG A 180 -2.86 8.94 18.27
C ARG A 180 -4.24 8.54 18.83
N VAL A 181 -5.29 9.05 18.20
CA VAL A 181 -6.65 8.48 18.22
C VAL A 181 -6.98 8.05 16.79
N SER A 182 -7.97 7.17 16.61
CA SER A 182 -8.53 6.93 15.27
C SER A 182 -9.11 8.24 14.71
N ASP A 183 -9.02 8.41 13.40
CA ASP A 183 -9.23 9.70 12.73
C ASP A 183 -10.64 10.28 12.97
N ALA A 184 -11.65 9.40 13.00
CA ALA A 184 -13.04 9.74 13.30
C ALA A 184 -13.36 9.89 14.81
N SER A 185 -12.48 9.44 15.71
CA SER A 185 -12.71 9.43 17.16
C SER A 185 -12.98 10.81 17.78
N PRO A 186 -12.37 11.92 17.33
CA PRO A 186 -12.75 13.26 17.79
C PRO A 186 -14.23 13.57 17.59
N LEU A 187 -14.82 13.16 16.47
CA LEU A 187 -16.24 13.37 16.20
C LEU A 187 -17.11 12.45 17.08
N ILE A 188 -16.73 11.18 17.24
CA ILE A 188 -17.41 10.23 18.15
C ILE A 188 -17.44 10.79 19.58
N GLY A 189 -16.27 11.20 20.11
CA GLY A 189 -16.14 11.72 21.47
C GLY A 189 -16.98 12.99 21.70
N SER A 190 -17.04 13.86 20.70
CA SER A 190 -17.83 15.09 20.72
C SER A 190 -19.34 14.80 20.80
N ALA A 191 -19.85 13.91 19.94
CA ALA A 191 -21.26 13.53 19.92
C ALA A 191 -21.67 12.77 21.19
N TYR A 192 -20.80 11.87 21.66
CA TYR A 192 -21.00 11.10 22.89
C TYR A 192 -21.19 12.03 24.10
N TRP A 193 -20.29 13.00 24.28
CA TRP A 193 -20.36 13.99 25.34
C TRP A 193 -21.62 14.86 25.25
N TRP A 194 -21.88 15.43 24.06
CA TRP A 194 -22.97 16.39 23.89
C TRP A 194 -24.35 15.78 24.21
N HIS A 195 -24.57 14.56 23.74
CA HIS A 195 -25.86 13.87 23.91
C HIS A 195 -25.94 13.01 25.17
N GLY A 196 -24.83 12.81 25.89
CA GLY A 196 -24.77 11.96 27.08
C GLY A 196 -25.05 10.49 26.77
N TRP A 197 -24.62 10.04 25.59
CA TRP A 197 -24.79 8.65 25.16
C TRP A 197 -24.04 7.67 26.07
N GLN A 198 -24.43 6.41 25.98
CA GLN A 198 -23.79 5.30 26.68
C GLN A 198 -23.01 4.42 25.69
N ARG A 199 -22.06 3.61 26.18
CA ARG A 199 -21.30 2.69 25.31
C ARG A 199 -22.18 1.66 24.60
N SER A 200 -23.34 1.34 25.16
CA SER A 200 -24.32 0.43 24.56
C SER A 200 -25.16 1.07 23.44
N ASP A 201 -25.05 2.39 23.23
CA ASP A 201 -25.72 3.11 22.14
C ASP A 201 -25.02 2.88 20.78
N LEU A 202 -24.78 1.62 20.42
CA LEU A 202 -23.91 1.24 19.30
C LEU A 202 -24.36 1.82 17.96
N ASP A 203 -25.66 1.84 17.65
CA ASP A 203 -26.16 2.44 16.40
C ASP A 203 -25.82 3.94 16.32
N LYS A 204 -25.94 4.69 17.43
CA LYS A 204 -25.58 6.11 17.48
C LYS A 204 -24.07 6.31 17.32
N LEU A 205 -23.27 5.48 17.99
CA LEU A 205 -21.82 5.51 17.88
C LEU A 205 -21.35 5.20 16.45
N ALA A 206 -21.96 4.21 15.80
CA ALA A 206 -21.62 3.83 14.43
C ALA A 206 -21.99 4.92 13.41
N ASN A 207 -23.15 5.58 13.59
CA ASN A 207 -23.52 6.72 12.76
C ASN A 207 -22.55 7.90 12.96
N ALA A 208 -22.17 8.21 14.20
CA ALA A 208 -21.14 9.21 14.47
C ALA A 208 -19.77 8.81 13.91
N PHE A 209 -19.41 7.53 13.96
CA PHE A 209 -18.14 7.03 13.42
C PHE A 209 -18.04 7.26 11.91
N VAL A 210 -19.04 6.84 11.14
CA VAL A 210 -19.04 7.05 9.68
C VAL A 210 -19.16 8.54 9.34
N ALA A 211 -19.89 9.32 10.12
CA ALA A 211 -19.92 10.78 9.95
C ALA A 211 -18.55 11.42 10.22
N GLY A 212 -17.80 10.88 11.20
CA GLY A 212 -16.40 11.20 11.46
C GLY A 212 -15.53 10.95 10.25
N HIS A 213 -15.59 9.74 9.66
CA HIS A 213 -14.89 9.38 8.42
C HIS A 213 -15.20 10.35 7.27
N LEU A 214 -16.45 10.80 7.15
CA LEU A 214 -16.84 11.78 6.14
C LEU A 214 -16.31 13.20 6.42
N SER A 215 -15.83 13.52 7.61
CA SER A 215 -15.40 14.87 7.99
C SER A 215 -13.91 15.01 8.32
N GLU A 216 -13.24 13.92 8.68
CA GLU A 216 -11.85 13.92 9.16
C GLU A 216 -10.86 14.41 8.11
N CYS A 217 -11.04 14.06 6.83
CA CYS A 217 -10.20 14.55 5.74
C CYS A 217 -10.62 15.95 5.23
N SER A 218 -11.32 16.73 6.06
CA SER A 218 -11.65 18.13 5.78
C SER A 218 -12.42 18.28 4.47
N SER A 219 -11.95 19.09 3.53
CA SER A 219 -12.65 19.47 2.31
C SER A 219 -13.03 18.34 1.34
N TYR A 220 -12.67 17.07 1.60
CA TYR A 220 -13.01 15.96 0.70
C TYR A 220 -14.51 15.80 0.48
N SER A 221 -15.30 15.91 1.55
CA SER A 221 -16.76 15.86 1.46
C SER A 221 -17.40 17.09 0.82
N THR A 222 -16.64 18.17 0.63
CA THR A 222 -17.09 19.44 0.03
C THR A 222 -16.53 19.68 -1.38
N GLY A 223 -15.86 18.67 -1.97
CA GLY A 223 -15.34 18.71 -3.35
C GLY A 223 -13.81 18.67 -3.48
N GLY A 224 -13.07 18.70 -2.36
CA GLY A 224 -11.61 18.54 -2.36
C GLY A 224 -11.18 17.15 -2.84
N ASN A 225 -10.22 17.09 -3.76
CA ASN A 225 -9.73 15.83 -4.37
C ASN A 225 -10.84 14.91 -4.95
N TYR A 226 -12.01 15.46 -5.26
CA TYR A 226 -13.12 14.74 -5.89
C TYR A 226 -12.86 14.60 -7.40
N THR A 227 -13.03 13.40 -7.96
CA THR A 227 -12.76 13.17 -9.40
C THR A 227 -13.71 13.90 -10.34
N GLY A 228 -14.87 14.34 -9.85
CA GLY A 228 -15.78 15.23 -10.59
C GLY A 228 -15.46 16.73 -10.46
N PHE A 229 -14.22 17.10 -10.13
CA PHE A 229 -13.80 18.49 -9.87
C PHE A 229 -14.20 19.52 -10.94
N LYS A 230 -14.38 19.10 -12.21
CA LYS A 230 -14.82 19.98 -13.30
C LYS A 230 -16.23 20.53 -13.09
N ASN A 231 -17.11 19.75 -12.46
CA ASN A 231 -18.50 20.16 -12.19
C ASN A 231 -18.58 21.22 -11.10
N ILE A 232 -17.57 21.31 -10.23
CA ILE A 232 -17.52 22.28 -9.13
C ILE A 232 -16.67 23.52 -9.47
N GLU A 233 -16.17 23.65 -10.71
CA GLU A 233 -15.39 24.82 -11.15
C GLU A 233 -16.18 26.12 -10.98
N CYS A 234 -17.44 26.11 -11.41
CA CYS A 234 -18.35 27.24 -11.25
C CYS A 234 -18.83 27.47 -9.80
N LEU A 235 -18.50 26.55 -8.89
CA LEU A 235 -18.84 26.61 -7.47
C LEU A 235 -17.66 27.11 -6.61
N GLY A 236 -16.54 27.51 -7.20
CA GLY A 236 -15.43 28.18 -6.50
C GLY A 236 -14.37 27.23 -5.96
N TRP A 237 -13.39 26.85 -6.81
CA TRP A 237 -12.24 26.02 -6.41
C TRP A 237 -11.35 26.66 -5.34
N ASP A 238 -11.20 27.99 -5.38
CA ASP A 238 -10.39 28.76 -4.44
C ASP A 238 -11.04 28.92 -3.06
N THR A 239 -12.34 28.68 -2.98
CA THR A 239 -13.17 28.92 -1.79
C THR A 239 -13.90 27.67 -1.29
N ILE A 240 -13.52 26.47 -1.74
CA ILE A 240 -14.09 25.18 -1.27
C ILE A 240 -14.20 25.18 0.26
N GLY A 241 -15.39 24.88 0.76
CA GLY A 241 -15.70 24.90 2.20
C GLY A 241 -15.18 23.70 2.98
N TYR A 242 -15.60 23.62 4.23
CA TYR A 242 -15.33 22.54 5.19
C TYR A 242 -16.62 21.82 5.56
N PRO A 243 -16.57 20.50 5.79
CA PRO A 243 -17.74 19.73 6.17
C PRO A 243 -18.18 20.13 7.59
N VAL A 244 -19.48 20.24 7.77
CA VAL A 244 -20.17 20.41 9.04
C VAL A 244 -21.15 19.24 9.17
N VAL A 245 -21.00 18.49 10.25
CA VAL A 245 -21.82 17.33 10.56
C VAL A 245 -22.82 17.71 11.64
N GLU A 246 -24.09 17.44 11.38
CA GLU A 246 -25.17 17.63 12.34
C GLU A 246 -25.64 16.28 12.86
N ILE A 247 -25.56 16.06 14.17
CA ILE A 247 -25.93 14.78 14.79
C ILE A 247 -27.01 14.99 15.83
N SER A 248 -28.17 14.37 15.63
CA SER A 248 -29.30 14.43 16.57
C SER A 248 -29.05 13.57 17.80
N GLN A 249 -29.84 13.75 18.86
CA GLN A 249 -29.77 12.90 20.05
C GLN A 249 -30.08 11.42 19.76
N ALA A 250 -30.86 11.16 18.71
CA ALA A 250 -31.18 9.82 18.23
C ALA A 250 -30.07 9.20 17.37
N GLY A 251 -29.05 9.98 16.99
CA GLY A 251 -27.96 9.55 16.11
C GLY A 251 -28.22 9.77 14.63
N ASP A 252 -29.27 10.51 14.25
CA ASP A 252 -29.48 10.91 12.86
C ASP A 252 -28.40 11.90 12.41
N VAL A 253 -27.85 11.68 11.22
CA VAL A 253 -26.75 12.48 10.68
C VAL A 253 -27.18 13.21 9.41
N VAL A 254 -26.87 14.51 9.36
CA VAL A 254 -26.88 15.31 8.13
C VAL A 254 -25.50 15.93 7.94
N ILE A 255 -24.92 15.75 6.76
CA ILE A 255 -23.66 16.39 6.38
C ILE A 255 -24.00 17.61 5.53
N THR A 256 -23.38 18.74 5.87
CA THR A 256 -23.44 20.01 5.16
C THR A 256 -22.05 20.62 5.06
N LYS A 257 -21.92 21.80 4.46
CA LYS A 257 -20.69 22.61 4.51
C LYS A 257 -20.93 23.93 5.21
N ASN A 258 -19.85 24.59 5.63
CA ASN A 258 -19.94 25.90 6.25
C ASN A 258 -20.56 26.93 5.28
N MET A 259 -21.42 27.80 5.79
CA MET A 259 -22.15 28.77 4.98
C MET A 259 -21.23 29.81 4.34
N GLY A 260 -21.59 30.23 3.12
CA GLY A 260 -20.83 31.23 2.35
C GLY A 260 -19.55 30.72 1.69
N SER A 261 -19.29 29.40 1.74
CA SER A 261 -18.17 28.77 1.05
C SER A 261 -18.50 28.37 -0.39
N GLY A 262 -17.46 28.11 -1.19
CA GLY A 262 -17.55 27.39 -2.46
C GLY A 262 -17.60 25.87 -2.30
N GLY A 263 -17.48 25.14 -3.40
CA GLY A 263 -17.64 23.68 -3.45
C GLY A 263 -19.07 23.22 -3.19
N GLU A 264 -19.25 21.90 -3.02
CA GLU A 264 -20.56 21.25 -2.90
C GLU A 264 -20.52 20.06 -1.94
N VAL A 265 -21.59 19.86 -1.17
CA VAL A 265 -21.87 18.57 -0.51
C VAL A 265 -22.97 17.85 -1.29
N SER A 266 -22.60 16.78 -1.98
CA SER A 266 -23.49 15.96 -2.80
C SER A 266 -23.32 14.47 -2.50
N ILE A 267 -24.18 13.62 -3.06
CA ILE A 267 -24.04 12.16 -2.93
C ILE A 267 -22.67 11.71 -3.47
N ASP A 268 -22.19 12.31 -4.56
CA ASP A 268 -20.91 11.95 -5.18
C ASP A 268 -19.70 12.39 -4.35
N THR A 269 -19.71 13.59 -3.76
CA THR A 269 -18.60 14.03 -2.90
C THR A 269 -18.53 13.18 -1.62
N LEU A 270 -19.68 12.82 -1.05
CA LEU A 270 -19.73 11.94 0.11
C LEU A 270 -19.40 10.48 -0.22
N THR A 271 -19.78 9.98 -1.40
CA THR A 271 -19.41 8.64 -1.86
C THR A 271 -17.91 8.57 -2.13
N SER A 272 -17.33 9.64 -2.72
CA SER A 272 -15.89 9.79 -2.87
C SER A 272 -15.18 9.68 -1.54
N GLN A 273 -15.63 10.42 -0.51
CA GLN A 273 -14.99 10.33 0.80
C GLN A 273 -15.27 8.98 1.50
N PHE A 274 -16.48 8.46 1.39
CA PHE A 274 -16.84 7.17 1.99
C PHE A 274 -15.93 6.05 1.47
N LEU A 275 -15.68 5.97 0.18
CA LEU A 275 -14.86 4.90 -0.41
C LEU A 275 -13.36 5.04 -0.16
N TYR A 276 -12.90 6.17 0.36
CA TYR A 276 -11.51 6.38 0.77
C TYR A 276 -11.17 5.44 1.95
N GLU A 277 -10.14 4.60 1.83
CA GLU A 277 -9.62 3.74 2.91
C GLU A 277 -10.59 2.70 3.52
N ILE A 278 -11.79 2.51 2.95
CA ILE A 278 -12.74 1.44 3.35
C ILE A 278 -12.39 0.09 2.69
N GLN A 279 -12.32 -0.95 3.52
CA GLN A 279 -11.86 -2.30 3.15
C GLN A 279 -12.98 -3.32 2.94
N GLY A 280 -14.19 -3.02 3.41
CA GLY A 280 -15.28 -3.98 3.40
C GLY A 280 -16.48 -3.53 4.23
N PRO A 281 -17.48 -4.40 4.41
CA PRO A 281 -18.74 -4.06 5.07
C PRO A 281 -18.61 -3.85 6.58
N TRP A 282 -17.53 -4.31 7.21
CA TRP A 282 -17.27 -4.10 8.64
C TRP A 282 -16.15 -3.09 8.81
N TYR A 283 -16.51 -1.92 9.32
CA TYR A 283 -15.56 -0.85 9.58
C TYR A 283 -15.27 -0.77 11.07
N PHE A 284 -14.02 -1.01 11.45
CA PHE A 284 -13.60 -1.22 12.83
C PHE A 284 -13.07 0.07 13.47
N ASN A 285 -13.54 0.37 14.68
CA ASN A 285 -13.01 1.41 15.56
C ASN A 285 -12.92 0.88 17.00
N SER A 286 -12.10 1.53 17.83
CA SER A 286 -11.91 1.15 19.23
C SER A 286 -13.18 1.25 20.08
N ASP A 287 -14.13 2.12 19.72
CA ASP A 287 -15.38 2.33 20.47
C ASP A 287 -16.58 1.54 19.91
N VAL A 288 -16.60 1.27 18.60
CA VAL A 288 -17.72 0.61 17.90
C VAL A 288 -17.26 -0.02 16.58
N THR A 289 -17.96 -1.04 16.11
CA THR A 289 -17.87 -1.51 14.72
C THR A 289 -19.08 -0.99 13.94
N ALA A 290 -18.85 -0.31 12.80
CA ALA A 290 -19.92 0.08 11.89
C ALA A 290 -20.14 -1.01 10.83
N VAL A 291 -21.39 -1.42 10.65
CA VAL A 291 -21.85 -2.35 9.61
C VAL A 291 -22.45 -1.53 8.48
N LEU A 292 -21.82 -1.64 7.30
CA LEU A 292 -22.01 -0.74 6.15
C LEU A 292 -22.89 -1.32 5.04
N ASN A 293 -23.47 -2.51 5.24
CA ASN A 293 -24.21 -3.25 4.20
C ASN A 293 -25.36 -2.45 3.55
N ASP A 294 -26.06 -1.64 4.35
CA ASP A 294 -27.26 -0.91 3.92
C ASP A 294 -27.02 0.61 3.87
N ILE A 295 -25.75 1.06 3.90
CA ILE A 295 -25.42 2.48 3.90
C ILE A 295 -26.00 3.18 2.66
N SER A 296 -26.58 4.35 2.87
CA SER A 296 -27.11 5.18 1.79
C SER A 296 -27.02 6.67 2.12
N PHE A 297 -27.00 7.46 1.05
CA PHE A 297 -27.06 8.92 1.10
C PHE A 297 -28.41 9.38 0.54
N GLU A 298 -29.11 10.22 1.30
CA GLU A 298 -30.41 10.77 0.92
C GLU A 298 -30.31 12.29 0.78
N TYR A 299 -30.72 12.81 -0.38
CA TYR A 299 -30.77 14.25 -0.62
C TYR A 299 -31.85 14.90 0.27
N VAL A 300 -31.47 15.89 1.07
CA VAL A 300 -32.40 16.67 1.90
C VAL A 300 -32.68 18.02 1.26
N SER A 301 -31.62 18.75 0.94
CA SER A 301 -31.66 20.03 0.21
C SER A 301 -30.29 20.33 -0.38
N GLU A 302 -30.14 21.49 -1.03
CA GLU A 302 -28.85 21.95 -1.52
C GLU A 302 -27.79 21.91 -0.42
N ASN A 303 -26.64 21.27 -0.71
CA ASN A 303 -25.53 21.05 0.22
C ASN A 303 -25.90 20.30 1.52
N ARG A 304 -27.02 19.59 1.58
CA ARG A 304 -27.44 18.86 2.79
C ARG A 304 -27.85 17.45 2.42
N ILE A 305 -27.06 16.49 2.88
CA ILE A 305 -27.26 15.06 2.59
C ILE A 305 -27.37 14.30 3.91
N ALA A 306 -28.43 13.51 4.06
CA ALA A 306 -28.61 12.63 5.19
C ALA A 306 -27.85 11.32 4.97
N LEU A 307 -27.21 10.82 6.03
CA LEU A 307 -26.55 9.53 6.07
C LEU A 307 -27.48 8.52 6.76
N LYS A 308 -27.72 7.37 6.13
CA LYS A 308 -28.67 6.34 6.59
C LYS A 308 -28.11 4.93 6.47
N GLY A 309 -28.76 3.98 7.15
CA GLY A 309 -28.55 2.54 6.95
C GLY A 309 -27.35 1.92 7.68
N ILE A 310 -26.63 2.69 8.49
CA ILE A 310 -25.52 2.15 9.29
C ILE A 310 -26.06 1.47 10.55
N LYS A 311 -25.55 0.27 10.84
CA LYS A 311 -25.78 -0.45 12.09
C LYS A 311 -24.53 -0.54 12.93
N GLY A 312 -24.70 -0.44 14.25
CA GLY A 312 -23.64 -0.60 15.21
C GLY A 312 -23.52 -2.04 15.70
N ALA A 313 -22.29 -2.50 15.84
CA ALA A 313 -21.94 -3.76 16.48
C ALA A 313 -20.82 -3.53 17.51
N PRO A 314 -20.62 -4.45 18.47
CA PRO A 314 -19.57 -4.29 19.47
C PRO A 314 -18.18 -4.09 18.82
N PRO A 315 -17.32 -3.23 19.42
CA PRO A 315 -15.96 -3.05 18.93
C PRO A 315 -15.14 -4.34 19.05
N PRO A 316 -14.04 -4.47 18.29
CA PRO A 316 -13.09 -5.55 18.49
C PRO A 316 -12.44 -5.49 19.89
N PRO A 317 -12.03 -6.63 20.48
CA PRO A 317 -11.29 -6.64 21.75
C PRO A 317 -9.87 -6.04 21.62
N THR A 318 -9.43 -5.79 20.40
CA THR A 318 -8.13 -5.22 20.05
C THR A 318 -8.28 -3.88 19.34
N THR A 319 -7.19 -3.12 19.28
CA THR A 319 -7.08 -1.92 18.44
C THR A 319 -5.82 -1.96 17.58
N LYS A 320 -5.83 -1.19 16.50
CA LYS A 320 -4.70 -1.04 15.57
C LYS A 320 -3.52 -0.39 16.30
N VAL A 321 -2.34 -0.94 16.07
CA VAL A 321 -1.06 -0.38 16.51
C VAL A 321 -0.16 -0.23 15.31
N GLY A 322 0.34 0.98 15.11
CA GLY A 322 1.37 1.31 14.16
C GLY A 322 2.75 1.28 14.81
N ILE A 323 3.67 0.51 14.26
CA ILE A 323 5.03 0.33 14.74
C ILE A 323 5.98 0.98 13.73
N THR A 324 6.79 1.92 14.20
CA THR A 324 7.84 2.56 13.41
C THR A 324 9.15 1.82 13.64
N ALA A 325 9.82 1.45 12.55
CA ALA A 325 11.17 0.90 12.60
C ALA A 325 12.24 1.99 12.48
N LYS A 326 13.46 1.63 12.87
CA LYS A 326 14.66 2.39 12.54
C LYS A 326 14.73 2.66 11.03
N PRO A 327 15.07 3.89 10.59
CA PRO A 327 15.05 4.23 9.18
C PRO A 327 16.12 3.45 8.39
N ILE A 328 15.78 3.17 7.13
CA ILE A 328 16.74 2.91 6.07
C ILE A 328 16.95 4.21 5.28
N TYR A 329 17.71 4.15 4.19
CA TYR A 329 18.03 5.33 3.40
C TYR A 329 17.60 5.16 1.94
N GLN A 330 17.12 6.24 1.34
CA GLN A 330 16.78 6.37 -0.07
C GLN A 330 17.56 7.50 -0.72
N ALA A 331 17.92 7.34 -1.98
CA ALA A 331 18.48 8.38 -2.82
C ALA A 331 17.89 8.29 -4.23
N GLU A 332 17.70 9.44 -4.86
CA GLU A 332 17.05 9.55 -6.17
C GLU A 332 17.84 10.45 -7.12
N MET A 333 17.98 10.02 -8.37
CA MET A 333 18.55 10.81 -9.46
C MET A 333 17.56 10.91 -10.61
N HIS A 334 17.44 12.10 -11.19
CA HIS A 334 16.55 12.36 -12.32
C HIS A 334 17.33 12.75 -13.57
N TRP A 335 16.90 12.24 -14.71
CA TRP A 335 17.38 12.56 -16.04
C TRP A 335 16.20 12.87 -16.97
N PHE A 336 16.37 13.82 -17.88
CA PHE A 336 15.30 14.25 -18.77
C PHE A 336 15.50 13.69 -20.19
N LEU A 337 14.76 12.64 -20.51
CA LEU A 337 14.78 12.03 -21.83
C LEU A 337 13.89 12.87 -22.76
N THR A 338 14.48 13.54 -23.75
CA THR A 338 13.75 14.45 -24.64
C THR A 338 13.62 13.89 -26.06
N GLY A 339 12.44 14.01 -26.65
CA GLY A 339 12.18 13.72 -28.07
C GLY A 339 11.93 12.25 -28.39
N LEU A 340 12.50 11.76 -29.49
CA LEU A 340 12.30 10.39 -29.97
C LEU A 340 13.04 9.35 -29.12
N ASP A 341 12.69 8.08 -29.30
CA ASP A 341 13.44 6.91 -28.79
C ASP A 341 13.59 6.85 -27.26
N ILE A 342 12.63 7.40 -26.51
CA ILE A 342 12.65 7.45 -25.04
C ILE A 342 13.00 6.09 -24.42
N THR A 343 12.38 5.01 -24.89
CA THR A 343 12.65 3.65 -24.39
C THR A 343 14.09 3.19 -24.64
N ALA A 344 14.68 3.54 -25.80
CA ALA A 344 16.06 3.19 -26.11
C ALA A 344 17.05 4.01 -25.26
N LYS A 345 16.76 5.31 -25.07
CA LYS A 345 17.55 6.21 -24.22
C LYS A 345 17.54 5.75 -22.75
N ALA A 346 16.37 5.38 -22.23
CA ALA A 346 16.22 4.82 -20.88
C ALA A 346 17.07 3.55 -20.69
N ARG A 347 16.98 2.61 -21.64
CA ARG A 347 17.76 1.36 -21.62
C ARG A 347 19.26 1.62 -21.64
N MET A 348 19.71 2.56 -22.49
CA MET A 348 21.12 2.98 -22.56
C MET A 348 21.59 3.55 -21.22
N MET A 349 20.81 4.44 -20.61
CA MET A 349 21.15 5.01 -19.30
C MET A 349 21.20 3.97 -18.21
N GLU A 350 20.19 3.10 -18.12
CA GLU A 350 20.19 2.02 -17.14
C GLU A 350 21.44 1.14 -17.27
N GLN A 351 21.81 0.75 -18.48
CA GLN A 351 23.00 -0.05 -18.74
C GLN A 351 24.28 0.68 -18.28
N LEU A 352 24.44 1.96 -18.62
CA LEU A 352 25.60 2.76 -18.24
C LEU A 352 25.70 2.93 -16.72
N ILE A 353 24.59 3.26 -16.06
CA ILE A 353 24.55 3.49 -14.62
C ILE A 353 24.85 2.19 -13.86
N ARG A 354 24.25 1.06 -14.25
CA ARG A 354 24.55 -0.24 -13.64
C ARG A 354 26.03 -0.61 -13.78
N ALA A 355 26.62 -0.36 -14.95
CA ALA A 355 28.04 -0.61 -15.17
C ALA A 355 28.93 0.25 -14.26
N GLN A 356 28.61 1.53 -14.07
CA GLN A 356 29.36 2.41 -13.17
C GLN A 356 29.14 2.09 -11.68
N MET A 357 27.94 1.67 -11.29
CA MET A 357 27.67 1.29 -9.89
C MET A 357 28.47 0.04 -9.51
N GLY A 358 28.69 -0.88 -10.44
CA GLY A 358 29.55 -2.05 -10.26
C GLY A 358 29.17 -2.85 -9.01
N VAL A 359 30.17 -3.13 -8.16
CA VAL A 359 29.98 -3.89 -6.91
C VAL A 359 29.10 -3.18 -5.88
N HIS A 360 28.86 -1.87 -6.00
CA HIS A 360 28.06 -1.13 -5.02
C HIS A 360 26.58 -1.53 -5.04
N VAL A 361 26.08 -2.01 -6.20
CA VAL A 361 24.68 -2.45 -6.36
C VAL A 361 24.29 -3.52 -5.35
N GLN A 362 25.23 -4.39 -4.95
CA GLN A 362 24.96 -5.48 -4.01
C GLN A 362 24.61 -5.01 -2.59
N ASN A 363 24.93 -3.76 -2.26
CA ASN A 363 24.61 -3.17 -0.96
C ASN A 363 23.24 -2.46 -0.97
N PHE A 364 22.61 -2.32 -2.14
CA PHE A 364 21.28 -1.72 -2.24
C PHE A 364 20.21 -2.77 -1.91
N THR A 365 19.26 -2.38 -1.06
CA THR A 365 18.05 -3.17 -0.80
C THR A 365 17.02 -3.00 -1.91
N HIS A 366 17.08 -1.87 -2.63
CA HIS A 366 16.24 -1.59 -3.78
C HIS A 366 17.03 -0.77 -4.81
N LEU A 367 16.87 -1.08 -6.09
CA LEU A 367 17.36 -0.27 -7.21
C LEU A 367 16.35 -0.35 -8.35
N SER A 368 15.78 0.79 -8.73
CA SER A 368 14.77 0.89 -9.78
C SER A 368 15.08 2.01 -10.75
N PHE A 369 14.75 1.77 -12.01
CA PHE A 369 14.90 2.70 -13.13
C PHE A 369 13.51 2.90 -13.72
N GLN A 370 12.98 4.11 -13.65
CA GLN A 370 11.59 4.43 -13.97
C GLN A 370 11.56 5.47 -15.09
N THR A 371 10.68 5.27 -16.06
CA THR A 371 10.36 6.28 -17.08
C THR A 371 8.97 6.83 -16.77
N ILE A 372 8.89 8.08 -16.35
CA ILE A 372 7.68 8.73 -15.83
C ILE A 372 7.19 9.75 -16.85
N GLY A 373 5.96 9.54 -17.32
CA GLY A 373 5.30 10.36 -18.33
C GLY A 373 5.40 9.78 -19.74
N SER A 374 4.91 10.55 -20.72
CA SER A 374 4.97 10.19 -22.14
C SER A 374 5.23 11.44 -22.99
N CYS A 375 5.97 11.27 -24.07
CA CYS A 375 6.23 12.32 -25.04
C CYS A 375 5.04 12.40 -26.01
N ALA A 376 4.54 13.60 -26.28
CA ALA A 376 3.51 13.80 -27.30
C ALA A 376 4.05 13.42 -28.69
N GLU A 377 3.18 12.98 -29.60
CA GLU A 377 3.60 12.57 -30.95
C GLU A 377 4.23 13.74 -31.75
N ASN A 378 3.71 14.96 -31.57
CA ASN A 378 4.26 16.18 -32.15
C ASN A 378 4.31 17.28 -31.07
N PRO A 379 5.34 17.29 -30.21
CA PRO A 379 5.40 18.20 -29.07
C PRO A 379 5.67 19.63 -29.53
N THR A 380 4.88 20.60 -29.05
CA THR A 380 5.01 22.01 -29.43
C THR A 380 6.08 22.78 -28.63
N SER A 381 6.67 22.15 -27.62
CA SER A 381 7.72 22.71 -26.78
C SER A 381 8.64 21.61 -26.25
N GLN A 382 9.81 22.00 -25.76
CA GLN A 382 10.74 21.06 -25.12
C GLN A 382 10.10 20.37 -23.92
N ASN A 383 9.34 21.09 -23.08
CA ASN A 383 8.66 20.51 -21.92
C ASN A 383 7.67 19.41 -22.34
N ALA A 384 6.92 19.60 -23.44
CA ALA A 384 6.00 18.59 -23.96
C ALA A 384 6.72 17.38 -24.59
N ALA A 385 8.00 17.51 -24.91
CA ALA A 385 8.84 16.46 -25.47
C ALA A 385 9.65 15.70 -24.40
N THR A 386 9.59 16.12 -23.15
CA THR A 386 10.43 15.62 -22.05
C THR A 386 9.71 14.55 -21.24
N VAL A 387 10.41 13.45 -21.00
CA VAL A 387 10.00 12.36 -20.10
C VAL A 387 11.05 12.23 -19.00
N ASP A 388 10.59 12.09 -17.76
CA ASP A 388 11.48 11.95 -16.61
C ASP A 388 11.99 10.50 -16.50
N PHE A 389 13.30 10.33 -16.34
CA PHE A 389 13.96 9.06 -16.06
C PHE A 389 14.54 9.11 -14.65
N ARG A 390 13.85 8.45 -13.74
CA ARG A 390 14.14 8.44 -12.32
C ARG A 390 14.88 7.15 -11.95
N VAL A 391 16.01 7.32 -11.26
CA VAL A 391 16.79 6.25 -10.66
C VAL A 391 16.57 6.33 -9.16
N VAL A 392 16.03 5.27 -8.56
CA VAL A 392 15.79 5.19 -7.10
C VAL A 392 16.64 4.08 -6.53
N ALA A 393 17.42 4.37 -5.50
CA ALA A 393 18.14 3.36 -4.72
C ALA A 393 17.78 3.46 -3.24
N GLN A 394 17.66 2.32 -2.57
CA GLN A 394 17.54 2.24 -1.12
C GLN A 394 18.65 1.35 -0.56
N ALA A 395 19.11 1.65 0.66
CA ALA A 395 20.07 0.84 1.40
C ALA A 395 19.85 0.94 2.91
N ARG A 396 20.28 -0.09 3.66
CA ARG A 396 20.18 -0.08 5.14
C ARG A 396 21.06 0.98 5.80
N ARG A 397 22.10 1.44 5.12
CA ARG A 397 23.10 2.36 5.65
C ARG A 397 23.28 3.56 4.72
N ALA A 398 23.38 4.76 5.30
CA ALA A 398 23.59 5.99 4.55
C ALA A 398 24.87 5.93 3.71
N GLU A 399 25.94 5.33 4.25
CA GLU A 399 27.24 5.28 3.56
C GLU A 399 27.22 4.43 2.29
N ASP A 400 26.24 3.54 2.12
CA ASP A 400 26.06 2.77 0.90
C ASP A 400 25.45 3.60 -0.23
N LEU A 401 24.74 4.67 0.10
CA LEU A 401 24.24 5.67 -0.84
C LEU A 401 25.11 6.94 -0.89
N ALA A 402 26.36 6.86 -0.39
CA ALA A 402 27.30 7.98 -0.44
C ALA A 402 27.50 8.46 -1.90
N PRO A 403 27.88 9.74 -2.12
CA PRO A 403 27.99 10.29 -3.47
C PRO A 403 28.86 9.47 -4.44
N GLN A 404 29.93 8.84 -3.95
CA GLN A 404 30.81 8.01 -4.77
C GLN A 404 30.17 6.68 -5.22
N LYS A 405 29.15 6.19 -4.50
CA LYS A 405 28.49 4.90 -4.74
C LYS A 405 27.17 5.02 -5.50
N PHE A 406 26.50 6.18 -5.43
CA PHE A 406 25.22 6.42 -6.11
C PHE A 406 25.27 7.61 -7.07
N VAL A 407 25.53 8.82 -6.57
CA VAL A 407 25.49 10.07 -7.35
C VAL A 407 26.46 10.05 -8.54
N ARG A 408 27.73 9.72 -8.27
CA ARG A 408 28.80 9.68 -9.28
C ARG A 408 28.52 8.63 -10.36
N PRO A 409 28.20 7.38 -10.03
CA PRO A 409 27.74 6.40 -11.02
C PRO A 409 26.56 6.85 -11.88
N CYS A 410 25.65 7.65 -11.30
CA CYS A 410 24.50 8.16 -12.04
C CYS A 410 24.83 9.34 -12.97
N ILE A 411 25.86 10.15 -12.69
CA ILE A 411 26.18 11.40 -13.40
C ILE A 411 27.39 11.29 -14.31
N ASP A 412 28.47 10.65 -13.86
CA ASP A 412 29.76 10.64 -14.57
C ASP A 412 29.66 10.08 -16.01
N PRO A 413 28.71 9.18 -16.38
CA PRO A 413 28.46 8.79 -17.77
C PRO A 413 27.93 9.88 -18.71
N ILE A 414 27.67 11.12 -18.27
CA ILE A 414 26.99 12.15 -19.07
C ILE A 414 27.59 12.34 -20.47
N MET A 415 28.91 12.28 -20.61
CA MET A 415 29.60 12.51 -21.89
C MET A 415 29.52 11.33 -22.86
N CYS A 416 29.05 10.16 -22.40
CA CYS A 416 28.80 8.97 -23.21
C CYS A 416 27.35 8.48 -23.12
N ALA A 417 26.44 9.30 -22.59
CA ALA A 417 25.01 9.04 -22.46
C ALA A 417 24.25 9.27 -23.77
N TYR A 418 22.91 9.22 -23.72
CA TYR A 418 22.04 9.42 -24.88
C TYR A 418 22.22 10.82 -25.51
N PRO A 419 21.86 11.01 -26.81
CA PRO A 419 21.89 12.32 -27.43
C PRO A 419 21.01 13.34 -26.70
N GLY A 420 21.60 14.45 -26.25
CA GLY A 420 20.91 15.46 -25.44
C GLY A 420 20.82 15.12 -23.95
N ALA A 421 21.73 14.27 -23.44
CA ALA A 421 21.83 13.89 -22.04
C ALA A 421 21.72 15.09 -21.08
N THR A 422 20.61 15.15 -20.32
CA THR A 422 20.30 16.27 -19.44
C THR A 422 19.90 15.76 -18.05
N PRO A 423 20.78 15.81 -17.05
CA PRO A 423 20.43 15.46 -15.68
C PRO A 423 19.68 16.60 -14.98
N HIS A 424 18.92 16.27 -13.93
CA HIS A 424 18.40 17.27 -13.00
C HIS A 424 19.54 17.91 -12.21
N LEU A 425 19.61 19.24 -12.17
CA LEU A 425 20.72 19.96 -11.51
C LEU A 425 20.57 20.10 -9.99
N ASP A 426 19.34 20.00 -9.46
CA ASP A 426 19.13 19.87 -8.02
C ASP A 426 19.39 18.42 -7.58
N LEU A 427 20.50 18.23 -6.86
CA LEU A 427 20.94 16.92 -6.38
C LEU A 427 20.51 16.63 -4.94
N ARG A 428 19.68 17.47 -4.30
CA ARG A 428 19.30 17.29 -2.88
C ARG A 428 18.63 15.94 -2.60
N GLN A 429 17.93 15.38 -3.58
CA GLN A 429 17.30 14.05 -3.50
C GLN A 429 18.29 12.91 -3.74
N ALA A 430 19.45 13.18 -4.33
CA ALA A 430 20.46 12.18 -4.64
C ALA A 430 21.37 11.85 -3.44
N PHE A 431 21.21 12.55 -2.33
CA PHE A 431 21.87 12.25 -1.06
C PHE A 431 20.99 11.33 -0.20
N PRO A 432 21.58 10.47 0.64
CA PRO A 432 20.82 9.56 1.50
C PRO A 432 19.80 10.31 2.36
N LYS A 433 18.53 9.96 2.23
CA LYS A 433 17.41 10.43 3.05
C LYS A 433 16.84 9.28 3.85
N GLU A 434 16.56 9.52 5.13
CA GLU A 434 15.87 8.55 5.96
C GLU A 434 14.48 8.25 5.39
N VAL A 435 14.16 6.97 5.26
CA VAL A 435 12.82 6.46 4.98
C VAL A 435 12.50 5.39 6.01
N PHE A 436 11.29 5.43 6.54
CA PHE A 436 10.89 4.60 7.67
C PHE A 436 10.06 3.41 7.21
N GLU A 437 10.40 2.25 7.75
CA GLU A 437 9.59 1.06 7.60
C GLU A 437 8.50 1.06 8.66
N TYR A 438 7.30 0.64 8.27
CA TYR A 438 6.11 0.71 9.09
C TYR A 438 5.43 -0.64 9.16
N TYR A 439 5.04 -1.04 10.37
CA TYR A 439 4.42 -2.33 10.62
C TYR A 439 3.12 -2.13 11.39
N VAL A 440 2.05 -2.82 10.98
CA VAL A 440 0.72 -2.62 11.57
C VAL A 440 0.21 -3.92 12.16
N THR A 441 -0.10 -3.91 13.44
CA THR A 441 -0.63 -5.07 14.16
C THR A 441 -1.80 -4.69 15.07
N LEU A 442 -2.29 -5.65 15.85
CA LEU A 442 -3.37 -5.47 16.81
C LEU A 442 -2.88 -5.70 18.23
N LEU A 443 -3.32 -4.85 19.16
CA LEU A 443 -3.06 -4.99 20.60
C LEU A 443 -4.39 -5.03 21.37
N PRO A 444 -4.55 -5.89 22.40
CA PRO A 444 -5.74 -5.89 23.23
C PRO A 444 -6.00 -4.51 23.84
N GLN A 445 -7.24 -4.01 23.74
CA GLN A 445 -7.60 -2.70 24.29
C GLN A 445 -7.36 -2.63 25.81
N CYS A 446 -7.51 -3.75 26.51
CA CYS A 446 -7.27 -3.84 27.96
C CYS A 446 -5.78 -3.74 28.37
N ALA A 447 -4.84 -3.89 27.43
CA ALA A 447 -3.42 -3.69 27.69
C ALA A 447 -3.01 -2.20 27.66
N ILE A 448 -3.91 -1.33 27.20
CA ILE A 448 -3.67 0.10 27.01
C ILE A 448 -4.06 0.88 28.27
N LYS A 449 -3.15 1.76 28.72
CA LYS A 449 -3.42 2.71 29.81
C LYS A 449 -3.94 4.02 29.22
N HIS A 450 -5.22 4.06 28.88
CA HIS A 450 -5.87 5.25 28.34
C HIS A 450 -6.20 6.22 29.47
N THR A 451 -5.55 7.39 29.48
CA THR A 451 -5.65 8.37 30.57
C THR A 451 -5.93 9.77 30.03
N VAL A 452 -6.86 10.48 30.66
CA VAL A 452 -7.12 11.90 30.45
C VAL A 452 -6.41 12.69 31.54
N HIS A 453 -5.62 13.69 31.15
CA HIS A 453 -4.96 14.63 32.04
C HIS A 453 -5.66 15.99 31.96
N LEU A 454 -6.10 16.48 33.11
CA LEU A 454 -6.85 17.73 33.23
C LEU A 454 -5.96 18.91 33.62
N ALA A 455 -6.48 20.13 33.46
CA ALA A 455 -5.76 21.36 33.79
C ALA A 455 -5.39 21.48 35.28
N ASN A 456 -6.16 20.84 36.17
CA ASN A 456 -5.90 20.78 37.61
C ASN A 456 -4.92 19.65 38.01
N GLN A 457 -4.24 19.02 37.04
CA GLN A 457 -3.32 17.88 37.21
C GLN A 457 -4.00 16.57 37.65
N ASP A 458 -5.33 16.50 37.65
CA ASP A 458 -6.02 15.23 37.87
C ASP A 458 -5.85 14.31 36.65
N GLU A 459 -5.70 13.02 36.94
CA GLU A 459 -5.62 11.95 35.95
C GLU A 459 -6.86 11.07 36.06
N ILE A 460 -7.52 10.83 34.92
CA ILE A 460 -8.71 9.99 34.84
C ILE A 460 -8.46 8.85 33.87
N ALA A 461 -8.49 7.63 34.39
CA ALA A 461 -8.42 6.43 33.57
C ALA A 461 -9.73 6.23 32.79
N VAL A 462 -9.60 5.92 31.50
CA VAL A 462 -10.71 5.57 30.61
C VAL A 462 -10.70 4.05 30.43
N SER A 463 -11.75 3.39 30.91
CA SER A 463 -11.86 1.93 30.78
C SER A 463 -11.99 1.49 29.32
N PRO A 464 -11.48 0.30 28.93
CA PRO A 464 -11.77 -0.29 27.63
C PRO A 464 -13.27 -0.63 27.50
N PRO A 465 -13.77 -0.90 26.28
CA PRO A 465 -15.15 -1.35 26.08
C PRO A 465 -15.45 -2.63 26.90
N PRO A 466 -16.54 -2.66 27.68
CA PRO A 466 -16.88 -3.83 28.49
C PRO A 466 -17.41 -5.00 27.64
N GLU A 467 -18.05 -4.69 26.51
CA GLU A 467 -18.57 -5.65 25.54
C GLU A 467 -17.79 -5.51 24.25
N THR A 468 -17.26 -6.62 23.76
CA THR A 468 -16.44 -6.67 22.54
C THR A 468 -16.80 -7.92 21.73
N GLN A 469 -16.51 -7.90 20.44
CA GLN A 469 -16.73 -9.03 19.54
C GLN A 469 -15.46 -9.34 18.74
N VAL A 470 -15.07 -10.62 18.68
CA VAL A 470 -14.01 -11.05 17.76
C VAL A 470 -14.59 -11.17 16.36
N TRP A 471 -13.96 -10.50 15.40
CA TRP A 471 -14.38 -10.51 14.00
C TRP A 471 -13.51 -11.46 13.17
N PRO A 472 -14.06 -12.08 12.11
CA PRO A 472 -13.25 -12.81 11.16
C PRO A 472 -12.17 -11.93 10.53
N LYS A 473 -10.97 -12.48 10.34
CA LYS A 473 -9.85 -11.76 9.71
C LYS A 473 -10.15 -11.34 8.27
N GLN A 474 -10.81 -12.21 7.52
CA GLN A 474 -11.25 -11.94 6.15
C GLN A 474 -12.69 -11.41 6.17
N GLN A 475 -12.90 -10.23 5.60
CA GLN A 475 -14.23 -9.68 5.41
C GLN A 475 -14.95 -10.34 4.23
N PRO A 476 -16.29 -10.29 4.17
CA PRO A 476 -17.05 -10.69 2.99
C PRO A 476 -16.57 -9.92 1.76
N THR A 477 -16.24 -10.66 0.69
CA THR A 477 -15.80 -10.13 -0.59
C THR A 477 -16.58 -10.80 -1.72
N GLN A 478 -16.64 -10.14 -2.87
CA GLN A 478 -17.34 -10.63 -4.04
C GLN A 478 -16.45 -10.46 -5.28
N ASP A 479 -15.63 -11.47 -5.55
CA ASP A 479 -14.67 -11.44 -6.67
C ASP A 479 -15.34 -11.51 -8.06
N VAL A 480 -16.59 -12.01 -8.11
CA VAL A 480 -17.39 -12.16 -9.32
C VAL A 480 -18.78 -11.61 -9.08
N THR A 481 -19.28 -10.81 -10.03
CA THR A 481 -20.64 -10.26 -9.96
C THR A 481 -21.68 -11.37 -9.86
N ALA A 482 -22.59 -11.27 -8.88
CA ALA A 482 -23.73 -12.18 -8.73
C ALA A 482 -24.83 -11.86 -9.75
N VAL A 483 -24.83 -10.63 -10.30
CA VAL A 483 -25.79 -10.16 -11.29
C VAL A 483 -25.06 -9.96 -12.60
N TYR A 484 -24.94 -11.03 -13.38
CA TYR A 484 -24.40 -10.95 -14.73
C TYR A 484 -25.46 -10.43 -15.71
N ARG A 485 -25.11 -9.39 -16.47
CA ARG A 485 -25.82 -9.04 -17.70
C ARG A 485 -24.85 -9.11 -18.88
N ASP A 486 -25.27 -9.73 -19.97
CA ASP A 486 -24.47 -9.74 -21.19
C ASP A 486 -24.24 -8.30 -21.65
N VAL A 487 -22.96 -7.91 -21.77
CA VAL A 487 -22.56 -6.54 -22.15
C VAL A 487 -23.07 -6.20 -23.55
N SER A 488 -23.32 -7.20 -24.40
CA SER A 488 -23.91 -7.00 -25.74
C SER A 488 -25.31 -6.36 -25.68
N THR A 489 -26.03 -6.50 -24.56
CA THR A 489 -27.38 -5.96 -24.37
C THR A 489 -27.42 -4.45 -24.15
N PHE A 490 -26.28 -3.80 -23.90
CA PHE A 490 -26.17 -2.33 -23.78
C PHE A 490 -26.05 -1.63 -25.14
N GLY A 491 -26.05 -2.38 -26.25
CA GLY A 491 -25.98 -1.85 -27.61
C GLY A 491 -24.56 -1.62 -28.12
N THR A 492 -24.40 -0.76 -29.11
CA THR A 492 -23.10 -0.48 -29.74
C THR A 492 -22.15 0.21 -28.77
N THR A 493 -20.90 -0.28 -28.69
CA THR A 493 -19.88 0.24 -27.76
C THR A 493 -18.72 0.92 -28.50
N VAL A 494 -18.03 1.83 -27.80
CA VAL A 494 -16.80 2.49 -28.26
C VAL A 494 -15.73 2.41 -27.17
N LYS A 495 -14.45 2.46 -27.55
CA LYS A 495 -13.35 2.54 -26.58
C LYS A 495 -13.25 3.96 -26.02
N ALA A 496 -13.28 4.10 -24.70
CA ALA A 496 -13.10 5.36 -23.99
C ALA A 496 -12.34 5.14 -22.68
N PRO A 497 -11.69 6.17 -22.10
CA PRO A 497 -11.14 6.09 -20.76
C PRO A 497 -12.22 5.75 -19.74
N LEU A 498 -11.93 4.84 -18.79
CA LEU A 498 -12.90 4.41 -17.77
C LEU A 498 -13.47 5.59 -16.96
N GLY A 499 -12.61 6.57 -16.65
CA GLY A 499 -12.97 7.81 -15.96
C GLY A 499 -13.93 8.74 -16.71
N SER A 500 -14.41 8.37 -17.91
CA SER A 500 -15.40 9.15 -18.66
C SER A 500 -16.82 9.01 -18.06
N ILE A 501 -17.10 7.89 -17.38
CA ILE A 501 -18.40 7.61 -16.76
C ILE A 501 -18.28 7.05 -15.33
N VAL A 502 -17.08 6.63 -14.92
CA VAL A 502 -16.82 6.06 -13.59
C VAL A 502 -16.00 7.05 -12.78
N HIS A 503 -16.46 7.33 -11.57
CA HIS A 503 -15.66 8.01 -10.57
C HIS A 503 -14.86 6.98 -9.76
N ALA A 504 -13.70 7.40 -9.29
CA ALA A 504 -12.85 6.56 -8.46
C ALA A 504 -12.28 7.37 -7.29
N ARG A 505 -11.97 6.66 -6.21
CA ARG A 505 -11.24 7.19 -5.08
C ARG A 505 -10.27 6.13 -4.60
N SER A 506 -8.99 6.48 -4.53
CA SER A 506 -7.98 5.64 -3.91
C SER A 506 -7.60 6.20 -2.54
N GLY A 507 -7.24 5.32 -1.62
CA GLY A 507 -6.60 5.65 -0.36
C GLY A 507 -5.55 4.61 0.01
N ASP A 508 -4.73 4.94 0.99
CA ASP A 508 -3.71 4.05 1.54
C ASP A 508 -3.76 4.09 3.07
N LYS A 509 -3.64 2.93 3.70
CA LYS A 509 -3.59 2.81 5.16
C LYS A 509 -2.52 1.82 5.59
N GLY A 510 -1.37 2.34 6.03
CA GLY A 510 -0.21 1.51 6.33
C GLY A 510 0.33 0.86 5.06
N SER A 511 0.32 -0.48 4.98
CA SER A 511 0.78 -1.22 3.80
C SER A 511 -0.35 -1.64 2.85
N ASP A 512 -1.57 -1.19 3.11
CA ASP A 512 -2.74 -1.46 2.26
C ASP A 512 -3.04 -0.25 1.37
N CYS A 513 -3.40 -0.53 0.11
CA CYS A 513 -3.87 0.48 -0.84
C CYS A 513 -5.20 -0.02 -1.42
N ASN A 514 -6.23 0.80 -1.33
CA ASN A 514 -7.55 0.47 -1.85
C ASN A 514 -8.01 1.48 -2.91
N VAL A 515 -8.94 1.04 -3.75
CA VAL A 515 -9.63 1.92 -4.69
C VAL A 515 -11.11 1.56 -4.75
N GLY A 516 -11.96 2.52 -4.46
CA GLY A 516 -13.40 2.42 -4.68
C GLY A 516 -13.80 3.04 -6.01
N PHE A 517 -14.78 2.43 -6.66
CA PHE A 517 -15.35 2.89 -7.92
C PHE A 517 -16.86 3.04 -7.78
N TRP A 518 -17.42 4.10 -8.37
CA TRP A 518 -18.85 4.30 -8.46
C TRP A 518 -19.23 4.97 -9.77
N VAL A 519 -20.51 4.86 -10.10
CA VAL A 519 -21.10 5.39 -11.33
C VAL A 519 -22.02 6.55 -11.01
N ARG A 520 -22.39 7.33 -12.03
CA ARG A 520 -23.22 8.53 -11.89
C ARG A 520 -24.68 8.17 -11.71
N HIS A 521 -25.12 7.08 -12.34
CA HIS A 521 -26.49 6.61 -12.32
C HIS A 521 -26.58 5.11 -11.99
N HIS A 522 -27.63 4.72 -11.28
CA HIS A 522 -27.78 3.36 -10.76
C HIS A 522 -27.83 2.29 -11.87
N ASP A 523 -28.40 2.61 -13.04
CA ASP A 523 -28.46 1.72 -14.20
C ASP A 523 -27.10 1.44 -14.85
N GLU A 524 -26.10 2.31 -14.65
CA GLU A 524 -24.71 2.10 -15.08
C GLU A 524 -23.96 1.10 -14.17
N TYR A 525 -24.44 0.86 -12.95
CA TYR A 525 -23.70 0.07 -11.94
C TYR A 525 -23.55 -1.39 -12.35
N VAL A 526 -24.59 -1.97 -12.96
CA VAL A 526 -24.55 -3.35 -13.48
C VAL A 526 -23.48 -3.50 -14.56
N TRP A 527 -23.32 -2.48 -15.43
CA TRP A 527 -22.24 -2.46 -16.41
C TRP A 527 -20.86 -2.41 -15.73
N LEU A 528 -20.69 -1.56 -14.72
CA LEU A 528 -19.43 -1.44 -13.98
C LEU A 528 -19.05 -2.76 -13.28
N GLN A 529 -20.02 -3.41 -12.62
CA GLN A 529 -19.83 -4.70 -11.96
C GLN A 529 -19.43 -5.81 -12.93
N ASN A 530 -20.00 -5.83 -14.14
CA ASN A 530 -19.60 -6.79 -15.18
C ASN A 530 -18.18 -6.53 -15.71
N LEU A 531 -17.76 -5.26 -15.79
CA LEU A 531 -16.46 -4.88 -16.31
C LEU A 531 -15.33 -5.10 -15.29
N LEU A 532 -15.50 -4.61 -14.05
CA LEU A 532 -14.47 -4.60 -13.02
C LEU A 532 -14.51 -5.89 -12.18
N SER A 533 -13.84 -6.93 -12.68
CA SER A 533 -13.48 -8.12 -11.91
C SER A 533 -12.04 -8.06 -11.40
N THR A 534 -11.68 -8.94 -10.46
CA THR A 534 -10.29 -9.12 -10.02
C THR A 534 -9.35 -9.39 -11.20
N ASP A 535 -9.76 -10.22 -12.16
CA ASP A 535 -8.96 -10.49 -13.36
C ASP A 535 -8.84 -9.27 -14.28
N LYS A 536 -9.91 -8.47 -14.40
CA LYS A 536 -9.82 -7.23 -15.16
C LYS A 536 -8.86 -6.24 -14.51
N MET A 537 -8.87 -6.11 -13.19
CA MET A 537 -7.93 -5.26 -12.47
C MET A 537 -6.48 -5.72 -12.68
N ARG A 538 -6.22 -7.03 -12.63
CA ARG A 538 -4.89 -7.60 -12.96
C ARG A 538 -4.46 -7.25 -14.38
N TYR A 539 -5.38 -7.36 -15.34
CA TYR A 539 -5.14 -6.98 -16.73
C TYR A 539 -4.83 -5.48 -16.87
N LEU A 540 -5.56 -4.61 -16.17
CA LEU A 540 -5.37 -3.16 -16.22
C LEU A 540 -4.05 -2.71 -15.57
N LEU A 541 -3.62 -3.38 -14.48
CA LEU A 541 -2.31 -3.18 -13.85
C LEU A 541 -1.15 -3.72 -14.70
N ALA A 542 -1.44 -4.58 -15.68
CA ALA A 542 -0.50 -5.08 -16.69
C ALA A 542 0.83 -5.58 -16.09
N THR A 543 1.95 -4.95 -16.46
CA THR A 543 3.29 -5.33 -16.02
C THR A 543 3.51 -5.10 -14.53
N GLU A 544 2.81 -4.14 -13.91
CA GLU A 544 2.95 -3.86 -12.48
C GLU A 544 2.42 -5.03 -11.64
N TYR A 545 1.35 -5.70 -12.09
CA TYR A 545 0.86 -6.92 -11.44
C TYR A 545 1.76 -8.14 -11.72
N SER A 546 2.27 -8.24 -12.95
CA SER A 546 3.00 -9.42 -13.43
C SER A 546 4.46 -9.48 -12.97
N ALA A 547 5.00 -8.37 -12.43
CA ALA A 547 6.39 -8.29 -11.95
C ALA A 547 6.62 -9.02 -10.61
N HIS A 548 5.57 -9.46 -9.93
CA HIS A 548 5.66 -10.21 -8.67
C HIS A 548 4.87 -11.52 -8.75
N LEU A 549 5.57 -12.67 -8.80
CA LEU A 549 4.98 -14.00 -8.60
C LEU A 549 5.24 -14.43 -7.14
N PRO A 550 4.35 -14.10 -6.18
CA PRO A 550 4.46 -14.60 -4.82
C PRO A 550 4.22 -16.12 -4.82
N LYS A 551 4.93 -16.86 -3.96
CA LYS A 551 4.69 -18.30 -3.79
C LYS A 551 3.22 -18.51 -3.39
N PRO A 552 2.48 -19.46 -4.00
CA PRO A 552 2.95 -20.57 -4.84
C PRO A 552 2.82 -20.34 -6.35
N ARG A 553 2.65 -19.10 -6.83
CA ARG A 553 2.29 -18.81 -8.22
C ARG A 553 3.42 -19.17 -9.21
N CYS A 554 3.03 -19.69 -10.37
CA CYS A 554 3.87 -20.14 -11.48
C CYS A 554 3.38 -19.51 -12.80
N ILE A 555 4.19 -19.56 -13.86
CA ILE A 555 3.74 -19.25 -15.23
C ILE A 555 3.16 -20.54 -15.83
N LYS A 556 1.90 -20.53 -16.29
CA LYS A 556 1.22 -21.70 -16.89
C LYS A 556 0.50 -21.28 -18.18
N GLY A 557 0.42 -22.18 -19.17
CA GLY A 557 -0.33 -21.94 -20.42
C GLY A 557 0.43 -21.18 -21.51
N MET A 558 1.70 -20.82 -21.28
CA MET A 558 2.57 -20.12 -22.25
C MET A 558 3.82 -20.93 -22.56
N LEU A 559 4.26 -20.93 -23.83
CA LEU A 559 5.57 -21.45 -24.24
C LEU A 559 6.67 -20.43 -23.86
N ALA A 560 7.06 -20.41 -22.59
CA ALA A 560 8.06 -19.48 -22.08
C ALA A 560 9.50 -19.99 -22.35
N GLY A 561 10.44 -19.05 -22.46
CA GLY A 561 11.86 -19.35 -22.65
C GLY A 561 12.26 -19.63 -24.10
N ASN A 562 13.57 -19.63 -24.36
CA ASN A 562 14.15 -19.95 -25.67
C ASN A 562 14.23 -21.47 -25.86
N ASP A 563 13.94 -21.98 -27.06
CA ASP A 563 13.90 -23.42 -27.37
C ASP A 563 15.20 -24.17 -27.02
N ASN A 564 16.35 -23.49 -27.04
CA ASN A 564 17.66 -24.10 -26.76
C ASN A 564 17.89 -24.35 -25.26
N TRP A 565 17.13 -23.66 -24.40
CA TRP A 565 17.35 -23.63 -22.96
C TRP A 565 16.10 -24.02 -22.16
N ARG A 566 14.97 -24.25 -22.82
CA ARG A 566 13.67 -24.52 -22.17
C ARG A 566 13.72 -25.81 -21.36
N SER A 567 13.01 -25.85 -20.23
CA SER A 567 12.83 -27.07 -19.44
C SER A 567 11.75 -28.00 -20.03
N PRO A 568 11.73 -29.29 -19.67
CA PRO A 568 10.78 -30.27 -20.20
C PRO A 568 9.32 -29.86 -19.98
N GLU A 569 8.96 -29.42 -18.77
CA GLU A 569 7.60 -28.96 -18.45
C GLU A 569 7.19 -27.70 -19.24
N GLY A 570 8.16 -26.90 -19.70
CA GLY A 570 7.90 -25.73 -20.55
C GLY A 570 7.43 -26.09 -21.94
N HIS A 571 7.81 -27.25 -22.48
CA HIS A 571 7.32 -27.72 -23.79
C HIS A 571 5.82 -28.07 -23.74
N PHE A 572 5.32 -28.45 -22.57
CA PHE A 572 3.91 -28.76 -22.32
C PHE A 572 3.10 -27.56 -21.81
N LYS A 573 3.69 -26.34 -21.79
CA LYS A 573 3.07 -25.15 -21.18
C LYS A 573 2.63 -25.39 -19.73
N GLY A 574 3.33 -26.30 -19.03
CA GLY A 574 3.08 -26.66 -17.64
C GLY A 574 3.49 -25.53 -16.69
N GLU A 575 3.42 -25.80 -15.39
CA GLU A 575 3.73 -24.81 -14.36
C GLU A 575 5.24 -24.51 -14.29
N LEU A 576 5.64 -23.30 -14.65
CA LEU A 576 7.02 -22.84 -14.65
C LEU A 576 7.33 -21.97 -13.44
N ASN A 577 8.43 -22.30 -12.77
CA ASN A 577 8.89 -21.63 -11.56
C ASN A 577 10.43 -21.72 -11.47
N LYS A 578 11.00 -21.41 -10.30
CA LYS A 578 12.46 -21.40 -10.08
C LYS A 578 13.16 -22.68 -10.56
N PRO A 579 12.66 -23.91 -10.26
CA PRO A 579 13.15 -25.14 -10.88
C PRO A 579 13.32 -25.14 -12.41
N SER A 580 12.47 -24.44 -13.16
CA SER A 580 12.60 -24.32 -14.63
C SER A 580 13.82 -23.46 -15.02
N ASP A 581 14.13 -22.42 -14.25
CA ASP A 581 15.35 -21.61 -14.42
C ASP A 581 16.60 -22.44 -14.12
N LEU A 582 16.55 -23.30 -13.09
CA LEU A 582 17.68 -24.17 -12.70
C LEU A 582 17.99 -25.22 -13.78
N TYR A 583 16.96 -25.75 -14.45
CA TYR A 583 17.15 -26.61 -15.62
C TYR A 583 17.85 -25.87 -16.78
N SER A 584 17.37 -24.66 -17.09
CA SER A 584 17.96 -23.79 -18.12
C SER A 584 19.42 -23.44 -17.81
N PHE A 585 19.71 -23.19 -16.53
CA PHE A 585 21.06 -22.95 -16.04
C PHE A 585 21.97 -24.17 -16.23
N GLY A 586 21.48 -25.38 -15.92
CA GLY A 586 22.23 -26.61 -16.18
C GLY A 586 22.60 -26.79 -17.66
N LEU A 587 21.67 -26.53 -18.58
CA LEU A 587 21.97 -26.54 -20.02
C LEU A 587 23.03 -25.48 -20.40
N THR A 588 22.96 -24.29 -19.77
CA THR A 588 23.95 -23.22 -19.97
C THR A 588 25.33 -23.64 -19.44
N CYS A 589 25.40 -24.36 -18.33
CA CYS A 589 26.65 -24.91 -17.81
C CYS A 589 27.25 -25.92 -18.79
N ILE A 590 26.45 -26.80 -19.39
CA ILE A 590 26.92 -27.75 -20.42
C ILE A 590 27.50 -26.98 -21.62
N TYR A 591 26.82 -25.93 -22.09
CA TYR A 591 27.33 -25.08 -23.16
C TYR A 591 28.64 -24.39 -22.78
N ALA A 592 28.73 -23.83 -21.58
CA ALA A 592 29.94 -23.15 -21.12
C ALA A 592 31.15 -24.10 -21.04
N MET A 593 30.93 -25.35 -20.61
CA MET A 593 32.01 -26.33 -20.44
C MET A 593 32.38 -27.06 -21.72
N LEU A 594 31.41 -27.37 -22.58
CA LEU A 594 31.60 -28.21 -23.76
C LEU A 594 31.55 -27.43 -25.08
N GLY A 595 31.17 -26.15 -25.05
CA GLY A 595 31.02 -25.30 -26.23
C GLY A 595 29.85 -25.69 -27.14
N ARG A 596 28.91 -26.51 -26.65
CA ARG A 596 27.82 -27.11 -27.46
C ARG A 596 26.45 -26.76 -26.90
N VAL A 597 25.57 -26.26 -27.77
CA VAL A 597 24.15 -26.04 -27.45
C VAL A 597 23.41 -27.35 -27.72
N ILE A 598 23.33 -28.23 -26.73
CA ILE A 598 22.91 -29.64 -26.91
C ILE A 598 21.45 -29.83 -27.35
N LEU A 599 20.59 -28.84 -27.09
CA LEU A 599 19.21 -28.82 -27.59
C LEU A 599 19.08 -27.98 -28.86
N GLY A 600 20.13 -27.28 -29.29
CA GLY A 600 20.12 -26.34 -30.41
C GLY A 600 19.97 -27.00 -31.78
N PRO A 601 19.81 -26.19 -32.84
CA PRO A 601 19.75 -26.71 -34.21
C PRO A 601 21.12 -27.28 -34.63
N ASP A 602 21.14 -28.58 -34.91
CA ASP A 602 22.27 -29.31 -35.50
C ASP A 602 21.78 -30.12 -36.73
N ASP A 603 22.68 -30.88 -37.35
CA ASP A 603 22.37 -31.63 -38.56
C ASP A 603 21.37 -32.77 -38.31
N ASP A 604 21.35 -33.34 -37.10
CA ASP A 604 20.38 -34.36 -36.69
C ASP A 604 18.97 -33.75 -36.55
N LEU A 605 18.85 -32.59 -35.91
CA LEU A 605 17.57 -31.89 -35.79
C LEU A 605 17.03 -31.50 -37.17
N ARG A 606 17.89 -30.95 -38.04
CA ARG A 606 17.52 -30.59 -39.42
C ARG A 606 17.11 -31.80 -40.25
N LEU A 607 17.80 -32.93 -40.09
CA LEU A 607 17.48 -34.17 -40.79
C LEU A 607 16.11 -34.71 -40.37
N ASN A 608 15.84 -34.79 -39.07
CA ASN A 608 14.55 -35.25 -38.56
C ASN A 608 13.42 -34.28 -38.89
N GLU A 609 13.67 -32.96 -38.87
CA GLU A 609 12.73 -31.94 -39.32
C GLU A 609 12.41 -32.10 -40.82
N SER A 610 13.41 -32.39 -41.66
CA SER A 610 13.20 -32.67 -43.10
C SER A 610 12.37 -33.94 -43.37
N LYS A 611 12.34 -34.87 -42.40
CA LYS A 611 11.51 -36.08 -42.42
C LYS A 611 10.12 -35.84 -41.81
N GLY A 612 9.80 -34.62 -41.39
CA GLY A 612 8.48 -34.23 -40.87
C GLY A 612 8.34 -34.28 -39.34
N ALA A 613 9.41 -34.54 -38.59
CA ALA A 613 9.35 -34.50 -37.12
C ALA A 613 9.31 -33.04 -36.62
N LEU A 614 8.47 -32.75 -35.62
CA LEU A 614 8.42 -31.41 -35.03
C LEU A 614 9.67 -31.17 -34.16
N PRO A 615 10.36 -30.03 -34.30
CA PRO A 615 11.56 -29.70 -33.52
C PRO A 615 11.38 -29.82 -31.99
N THR A 616 10.16 -29.55 -31.51
CA THR A 616 9.79 -29.69 -30.10
C THR A 616 9.93 -31.12 -29.58
N PHE A 617 9.49 -32.12 -30.36
CA PHE A 617 9.58 -33.53 -29.96
C PHE A 617 11.02 -34.04 -29.99
N ILE A 618 11.83 -33.60 -30.95
CA ILE A 618 13.25 -33.95 -31.01
C ILE A 618 13.98 -33.41 -29.77
N ARG A 619 13.69 -32.17 -29.36
CA ARG A 619 14.26 -31.55 -28.16
C ARG A 619 13.82 -32.25 -26.88
N LEU A 620 12.53 -32.59 -26.77
CA LEU A 620 12.02 -33.39 -25.65
C LEU A 620 12.67 -34.78 -25.62
N GLN A 621 12.82 -35.46 -26.76
CA GLN A 621 13.53 -36.74 -26.84
C GLN A 621 14.97 -36.62 -26.33
N ARG A 622 15.70 -35.58 -26.73
CA ARG A 622 17.04 -35.29 -26.21
C ARG A 622 17.05 -35.10 -24.70
N GLN A 623 16.11 -34.31 -24.16
CA GLN A 623 16.01 -34.08 -22.72
C GLN A 623 15.73 -35.37 -21.94
N VAL A 624 14.82 -36.22 -22.44
CA VAL A 624 14.49 -37.51 -21.84
C VAL A 624 15.67 -38.48 -21.95
N SER A 625 16.34 -38.56 -23.10
CA SER A 625 17.49 -39.45 -23.29
C SER A 625 18.72 -39.02 -22.49
N TYR A 626 19.02 -37.71 -22.40
CA TYR A 626 20.21 -37.20 -21.70
C TYR A 626 20.06 -37.22 -20.18
N PHE A 627 18.88 -36.88 -19.66
CA PHE A 627 18.69 -36.62 -18.23
C PHE A 627 17.61 -37.49 -17.57
N GLY A 628 17.00 -38.41 -18.32
CA GLY A 628 15.89 -39.21 -17.83
C GLY A 628 16.30 -40.29 -16.85
N GLU A 629 15.72 -40.22 -15.65
CA GLU A 629 15.63 -41.31 -14.68
C GLU A 629 14.15 -41.66 -14.46
N ARG A 630 13.84 -42.91 -14.09
CA ARG A 630 12.44 -43.38 -13.99
C ARG A 630 11.62 -42.54 -13.00
N ASP A 631 12.21 -42.22 -11.84
CA ASP A 631 11.56 -41.40 -10.81
C ASP A 631 11.41 -39.95 -11.27
N GLY A 632 12.42 -39.41 -11.96
CA GLY A 632 12.37 -38.07 -12.56
C GLY A 632 11.25 -37.93 -13.60
N LEU A 633 11.10 -38.94 -14.47
CA LEU A 633 10.03 -38.98 -15.47
C LEU A 633 8.64 -39.04 -14.82
N ASN A 634 8.47 -39.89 -13.80
CA ASN A 634 7.21 -39.99 -13.07
C ASN A 634 6.85 -38.65 -12.39
N GLY A 635 7.83 -37.96 -11.82
CA GLY A 635 7.65 -36.63 -11.25
C GLY A 635 7.26 -35.58 -12.30
N LEU A 636 7.88 -35.61 -13.48
CA LEU A 636 7.51 -34.75 -14.60
C LEU A 636 6.08 -35.04 -15.09
N MET A 637 5.70 -36.31 -15.28
CA MET A 637 4.34 -36.71 -15.67
C MET A 637 3.31 -36.22 -14.66
N LYS A 638 3.60 -36.31 -13.35
CA LYS A 638 2.73 -35.76 -12.31
C LYS A 638 2.61 -34.23 -12.41
N HIS A 639 3.69 -33.55 -12.82
CA HIS A 639 3.74 -32.10 -12.93
C HIS A 639 3.04 -31.54 -14.17
N VAL A 640 2.99 -32.29 -15.28
CA VAL A 640 2.32 -31.87 -16.55
C VAL A 640 1.04 -32.63 -16.87
N GLY A 641 0.63 -33.54 -15.98
CA GLY A 641 -0.44 -34.53 -16.20
C GLY A 641 -1.86 -33.99 -16.16
N ASP A 642 -2.06 -32.67 -16.27
CA ASP A 642 -3.39 -32.07 -16.44
C ASP A 642 -4.06 -32.51 -17.76
N GLU A 643 -3.28 -32.99 -18.74
CA GLU A 643 -3.75 -33.58 -19.99
C GLU A 643 -3.15 -34.99 -20.16
N GLU A 644 -4.01 -35.99 -20.37
CA GLU A 644 -3.63 -37.42 -20.52
C GLU A 644 -2.61 -37.63 -21.66
N ILE A 645 -2.75 -36.84 -22.74
CA ILE A 645 -1.86 -36.86 -23.90
C ILE A 645 -0.40 -36.51 -23.56
N ASN A 646 -0.16 -35.66 -22.55
CA ASN A 646 1.20 -35.28 -22.15
C ASN A 646 1.93 -36.47 -21.52
N CYS A 647 1.21 -37.25 -20.71
CA CYS A 647 1.74 -38.45 -20.09
C CYS A 647 1.99 -39.55 -21.14
N GLU A 648 1.12 -39.70 -22.12
CA GLU A 648 1.33 -40.63 -23.24
C GLU A 648 2.59 -40.28 -24.04
N ILE A 649 2.74 -38.99 -24.41
CA ILE A 649 3.94 -38.49 -25.11
C ILE A 649 5.20 -38.80 -24.31
N LEU A 650 5.23 -38.47 -23.01
CA LEU A 650 6.39 -38.72 -22.16
C LEU A 650 6.69 -40.22 -22.01
N GLY A 651 5.67 -41.07 -22.01
CA GLY A 651 5.81 -42.53 -22.01
C GLY A 651 6.45 -43.04 -23.29
N MET A 652 5.98 -42.56 -24.45
CA MET A 652 6.54 -42.89 -25.76
C MET A 652 8.02 -42.48 -25.86
N LEU A 653 8.33 -41.22 -25.54
CA LEU A 653 9.72 -40.71 -25.58
C LEU A 653 10.65 -41.47 -24.63
N TRP A 654 10.12 -41.93 -23.49
CA TRP A 654 10.86 -42.80 -22.59
C TRP A 654 11.16 -44.11 -23.27
N ASP A 655 10.17 -44.86 -23.74
CA ASP A 655 10.39 -46.19 -24.33
C ASP A 655 11.29 -46.14 -25.58
N ASP A 656 11.14 -45.11 -26.41
CA ASP A 656 11.91 -44.91 -27.64
C ASP A 656 13.41 -44.65 -27.38
N ARG A 657 13.79 -44.19 -26.19
CA ARG A 657 15.18 -43.83 -25.85
C ARG A 657 16.18 -44.99 -26.00
N THR A 658 15.72 -46.23 -26.00
CA THR A 658 16.53 -47.45 -26.12
C THR A 658 16.46 -48.11 -27.48
N THR A 659 15.75 -47.52 -28.44
CA THR A 659 15.66 -48.03 -29.82
C THR A 659 16.95 -47.72 -30.59
N GLU A 660 17.30 -48.58 -31.56
CA GLU A 660 18.53 -48.40 -32.36
C GLU A 660 18.54 -47.10 -33.17
N ASP A 661 17.38 -46.52 -33.45
CA ASP A 661 17.19 -45.31 -34.24
C ASP A 661 17.38 -44.00 -33.44
N ILE A 662 17.51 -44.07 -32.10
CA ILE A 662 17.70 -42.90 -31.23
C ILE A 662 19.16 -42.84 -30.73
N PRO A 663 20.01 -41.96 -31.27
CA PRO A 663 21.46 -41.98 -31.01
C PRO A 663 21.88 -41.28 -29.71
N TYR A 664 20.93 -40.95 -28.82
CA TYR A 664 21.17 -40.13 -27.64
C TYR A 664 21.50 -40.99 -26.42
N ILE A 665 22.75 -40.95 -25.97
CA ILE A 665 23.17 -41.63 -24.74
C ILE A 665 22.99 -40.76 -23.49
N PRO A 666 22.73 -41.34 -22.30
CA PRO A 666 22.61 -40.60 -21.04
C PRO A 666 23.81 -39.71 -20.76
N PHE A 667 23.60 -38.51 -20.23
CA PHE A 667 24.67 -37.55 -19.93
C PHE A 667 25.71 -38.11 -18.93
N SER A 668 25.28 -38.99 -18.03
CA SER A 668 26.16 -39.74 -17.12
C SER A 668 27.20 -40.60 -17.86
N GLU A 669 26.88 -41.05 -19.06
CA GLU A 669 27.71 -41.94 -19.89
C GLU A 669 28.56 -41.19 -20.92
N TRP A 670 28.42 -39.86 -21.04
CA TRP A 670 29.18 -39.09 -22.02
C TRP A 670 30.70 -39.22 -21.77
N PRO A 671 31.50 -39.52 -22.80
CA PRO A 671 32.95 -39.62 -22.66
C PRO A 671 33.55 -38.24 -22.36
N ASP A 672 34.70 -38.23 -21.67
CA ASP A 672 35.52 -37.02 -21.46
C ASP A 672 34.83 -35.86 -20.72
N VAL A 673 33.82 -36.16 -19.89
CA VAL A 673 33.17 -35.19 -18.99
C VAL A 673 33.46 -35.56 -17.54
N ASP A 674 33.91 -34.57 -16.75
CA ASP A 674 34.26 -34.75 -15.33
C ASP A 674 33.08 -35.32 -14.50
N SER A 675 33.37 -36.27 -13.62
CA SER A 675 32.35 -36.98 -12.83
C SER A 675 31.62 -36.08 -11.84
N THR A 676 32.29 -35.07 -11.29
CA THR A 676 31.71 -34.08 -10.37
C THR A 676 30.85 -33.08 -11.14
N PHE A 677 31.24 -32.74 -12.37
CA PHE A 677 30.39 -31.94 -13.26
C PHE A 677 29.13 -32.70 -13.70
N LYS A 678 29.27 -33.98 -14.06
CA LYS A 678 28.12 -34.86 -14.35
C LYS A 678 27.13 -34.91 -13.19
N ASP A 679 27.64 -34.99 -11.96
CA ASP A 679 26.80 -34.98 -10.76
C ASP A 679 26.02 -33.68 -10.59
N LEU A 680 26.67 -32.53 -10.79
CA LEU A 680 26.01 -31.22 -10.75
C LEU A 680 24.90 -31.13 -11.79
N ILE A 681 25.19 -31.50 -13.03
CA ILE A 681 24.25 -31.44 -14.14
C ILE A 681 23.06 -32.36 -13.91
N ARG A 682 23.29 -33.59 -13.41
CA ARG A 682 22.21 -34.51 -13.03
C ARG A 682 21.29 -33.89 -11.97
N GLY A 683 21.86 -33.18 -11.00
CA GLY A 683 21.07 -32.47 -10.00
C GLY A 683 20.29 -31.26 -10.55
N LEU A 684 20.85 -30.50 -11.49
CA LEU A 684 20.19 -29.33 -12.10
C LEU A 684 19.14 -29.70 -13.14
N ASN A 685 19.41 -30.75 -13.94
CA ASN A 685 18.62 -31.18 -15.08
C ASN A 685 17.76 -32.42 -14.80
N ASN A 686 17.49 -32.75 -13.52
CA ASN A 686 16.51 -33.78 -13.17
C ASN A 686 15.15 -33.45 -13.83
N LEU A 687 14.50 -34.45 -14.43
CA LEU A 687 13.22 -34.26 -15.11
C LEU A 687 12.12 -33.82 -14.14
N ASP A 688 12.13 -34.29 -12.90
CA ASP A 688 11.17 -33.88 -11.85
C ASP A 688 11.54 -32.48 -11.33
N PRO A 689 10.73 -31.44 -11.58
CA PRO A 689 11.00 -30.09 -11.09
C PRO A 689 11.15 -30.01 -9.57
N ALA A 690 10.51 -30.90 -8.79
CA ALA A 690 10.58 -30.91 -7.34
C ALA A 690 11.91 -31.46 -6.80
N GLN A 691 12.64 -32.24 -7.60
CA GLN A 691 13.92 -32.85 -7.22
C GLN A 691 15.15 -32.09 -7.75
N ARG A 692 14.95 -31.04 -8.55
CA ARG A 692 16.06 -30.21 -9.04
C ARG A 692 16.76 -29.49 -7.90
N LEU A 693 18.09 -29.39 -7.98
CA LEU A 693 18.87 -28.58 -7.06
C LEU A 693 18.40 -27.14 -7.11
N THR A 694 18.17 -26.55 -5.94
CA THR A 694 17.99 -25.11 -5.81
C THR A 694 19.31 -24.39 -6.08
N ALA A 695 19.26 -23.10 -6.45
CA ALA A 695 20.46 -22.27 -6.63
C ALA A 695 21.41 -22.31 -5.42
N ARG A 696 20.86 -22.36 -4.19
CA ARG A 696 21.65 -22.47 -2.95
C ARG A 696 22.35 -23.83 -2.82
N GLN A 697 21.70 -24.91 -3.23
CA GLN A 697 22.32 -26.25 -3.21
C GLN A 697 23.37 -26.37 -4.31
N ALA A 698 23.09 -25.86 -5.51
CA ALA A 698 24.06 -25.82 -6.62
C ALA A 698 25.33 -25.06 -6.25
N LEU A 699 25.22 -23.87 -5.63
CA LEU A 699 26.39 -23.10 -5.16
C LEU A 699 27.22 -23.81 -4.08
N ARG A 700 26.65 -24.78 -3.37
CA ARG A 700 27.35 -25.59 -2.37
C ARG A 700 27.87 -26.91 -2.93
N HIS A 701 27.55 -27.21 -4.18
CA HIS A 701 27.96 -28.45 -4.84
C HIS A 701 29.49 -28.49 -4.99
N PRO A 702 30.15 -29.64 -4.80
CA PRO A 702 31.61 -29.76 -4.90
C PRO A 702 32.21 -29.17 -6.18
N TRP A 703 31.52 -29.28 -7.32
CA TRP A 703 31.94 -28.66 -8.59
C TRP A 703 32.11 -27.13 -8.52
N LEU A 704 31.27 -26.45 -7.74
CA LEU A 704 31.27 -24.99 -7.61
C LEU A 704 31.92 -24.50 -6.29
N LYS A 705 32.34 -25.43 -5.43
CA LYS A 705 32.82 -25.17 -4.07
C LYS A 705 34.12 -24.35 -4.02
N ASP A 706 34.99 -24.53 -5.03
CA ASP A 706 36.30 -23.86 -5.12
C ASP A 706 36.31 -22.67 -6.10
N VAL A 707 35.17 -22.37 -6.73
CA VAL A 707 35.01 -21.17 -7.56
C VAL A 707 34.97 -19.95 -6.63
N ARG A 708 36.14 -19.36 -6.37
CA ARG A 708 36.20 -18.04 -5.73
C ARG A 708 35.43 -17.07 -6.60
N ALA A 709 34.47 -16.37 -6.01
CA ALA A 709 33.83 -15.23 -6.65
C ALA A 709 34.94 -14.31 -7.18
N VAL A 710 34.96 -14.10 -8.50
CA VAL A 710 35.84 -13.10 -9.12
C VAL A 710 35.47 -11.76 -8.49
N GLY A 711 36.32 -11.27 -7.58
CA GLY A 711 36.02 -10.12 -6.72
C GLY A 711 36.60 -10.15 -5.31
N GLN A 712 37.29 -11.22 -4.89
CA GLN A 712 38.17 -11.18 -3.70
C GLN A 712 39.65 -11.17 -4.13
N GLN A 713 40.11 -9.99 -4.56
CA GLN A 713 41.49 -9.52 -4.41
C GLN A 713 41.45 -8.09 -3.89
#